data_AF-A0A150RPH8-F1
#
_entry.id   AF-A0A150RPH8-F1
#
_cell.length_a   1.000
_cell.length_b   1.000
_cell.length_c   1.000
_cell.angle_alpha   90.00
_cell.angle_beta   90.00
_cell.angle_gamma   90.00
#
_symmetry.space_group_name_H-M   'P 1'
#
loop_
_entity.id
_entity.type
_entity.pdbx_description
1 polymer ?
#
loop_
_entity_poly.entity_id
_entity_poly.type
_entity_poly.pdbx_seq_one_letter_code
_entity_poly.pdbx_strand_id
1 'polypeptide(L)'
;MSRLSLSFASREESLSVRRFSVREQISSLFEVSILAVSEIEDLDLDSLVGKAAAFKAESAVLQSIVPARVWAGLCAQMEQVQAEPTGLSTYRLRIVPLLFRATLRRNSRIFQHMTIPDIVLLMLKEWEIEPEVVLGAKYPTHEYRVQYGETDYAFMCRLLEEAGISFYFSHRADGGRMGAELTRLVLSDAPQRREPRSGAPIAYVDNPNQASGREYVTEVIVSHEVRPGHVTVRDFDFRMRPDYQLFAEAREGLEEELRYEQYHYLPGAFVVEPGKGGDTPVADDRGVARVDMKEAEALAARSLASERGGRRSVRYRTNALDLCPGVVLSVGGHPRKELYPDQALLVVASTFEGEHSGEWTMTGEATFAQQPHRPARRTPKPRVVGVQSAIVVGPPGEEIHTDEFGRVRVQFHWDREGRFSDASSCWIRVSQGWAGSRYGLLSIPRVGQEVLVDFFDGDPDRPVIVGRVHNSTTRVPYTLPAEKTKSGWKSDSSPGSGGFNELSFDDAAGRELIHIQAQRDYTEIIKRDQSSTVLSNRSASVTGADAVTVGGSQSFSVLKSQSHTIGEQQINHIGEGRTSIVRTSDAVDAGDSQSVTVGDGVGYTINKDKTVQITNGVASIKITPEGIFIDAQGKLEISAGGLLKLSGAEVQIDGGPNVLINTTAAK
;
A
#
# COMPACT_ATOMS: atom_id res chain seq x y z
N MET A 1 -35.71 -34.34 39.41
CA MET A 1 -34.45 -34.68 38.73
C MET A 1 -34.52 -34.18 37.30
N SER A 2 -33.59 -33.36 36.85
CA SER A 2 -33.52 -32.94 35.44
C SER A 2 -33.34 -34.14 34.51
N ARG A 3 -34.02 -34.14 33.36
CA ARG A 3 -33.74 -35.13 32.31
C ARG A 3 -32.53 -34.65 31.53
N LEU A 4 -31.45 -35.42 31.61
CA LEU A 4 -30.17 -35.15 30.94
C LEU A 4 -29.97 -36.20 29.86
N SER A 5 -29.64 -35.79 28.64
CA SER A 5 -29.35 -36.74 27.56
C SER A 5 -28.21 -36.25 26.68
N LEU A 6 -27.45 -37.20 26.15
CA LEU A 6 -26.44 -36.98 25.13
C LEU A 6 -26.96 -37.49 23.79
N SER A 7 -26.57 -36.82 22.71
CA SER A 7 -26.75 -37.33 21.37
C SER A 7 -25.46 -37.17 20.57
N PHE A 8 -25.15 -38.17 19.76
CA PHE A 8 -23.93 -38.22 18.94
C PHE A 8 -24.26 -38.57 17.50
N ALA A 9 -23.49 -38.04 16.56
CA ALA A 9 -23.61 -38.40 15.15
C ALA A 9 -23.31 -39.88 14.88
N SER A 10 -22.47 -40.51 15.70
CA SER A 10 -22.18 -41.96 15.67
C SER A 10 -23.36 -42.83 16.12
N ARG A 11 -24.41 -42.22 16.69
CA ARG A 11 -25.53 -42.92 17.36
C ARG A 11 -25.09 -43.74 18.57
N GLU A 12 -24.04 -43.29 19.25
CA GLU A 12 -23.67 -43.81 20.57
C GLU A 12 -24.76 -43.49 21.60
N GLU A 13 -25.21 -44.49 22.36
CA GLU A 13 -26.31 -44.39 23.32
C GLU A 13 -25.96 -44.91 24.72
N SER A 14 -24.79 -45.55 24.89
CA SER A 14 -24.39 -46.17 26.16
C SER A 14 -23.92 -45.16 27.23
N LEU A 15 -23.61 -43.93 26.84
CA LEU A 15 -23.10 -42.90 27.75
C LEU A 15 -24.22 -42.25 28.57
N SER A 16 -24.19 -42.48 29.88
CA SER A 16 -25.08 -41.84 30.85
C SER A 16 -24.37 -40.73 31.62
N VAL A 17 -24.93 -39.51 31.59
CA VAL A 17 -24.37 -38.34 32.27
C VAL A 17 -24.34 -38.55 33.77
N ARG A 18 -23.19 -38.33 34.42
CA ARG A 18 -23.03 -38.33 35.88
C ARG A 18 -22.84 -36.94 36.45
N ARG A 19 -22.01 -36.12 35.79
CA ARG A 19 -21.77 -34.73 36.16
C ARG A 19 -21.62 -33.91 34.90
N PHE A 20 -22.07 -32.67 34.93
CA PHE A 20 -21.89 -31.73 33.83
C PHE A 20 -21.54 -30.33 34.36
N SER A 21 -20.87 -29.55 33.51
CA SER A 21 -20.66 -28.11 33.68
C SER A 21 -20.75 -27.48 32.29
N VAL A 22 -21.65 -26.51 32.15
CA VAL A 22 -21.84 -25.71 30.94
C VAL A 22 -21.42 -24.29 31.25
N ARG A 23 -20.53 -23.72 30.42
CA ARG A 23 -20.07 -22.33 30.54
C ARG A 23 -20.31 -21.60 29.24
N GLU A 24 -20.91 -20.43 29.36
CA GLU A 24 -21.31 -19.61 28.21
C GLU A 24 -21.06 -18.15 28.52
N GLN A 25 -20.63 -17.40 27.52
CA GLN A 25 -20.38 -15.97 27.64
C GLN A 25 -20.54 -15.30 26.28
N ILE A 26 -21.08 -14.08 26.26
CA ILE A 26 -21.11 -13.24 25.06
C ILE A 26 -19.68 -13.04 24.56
N SER A 27 -19.51 -13.20 23.25
CA SER A 27 -18.25 -13.13 22.52
C SER A 27 -17.23 -14.16 23.00
N SER A 28 -17.70 -15.36 23.35
CA SER A 28 -16.87 -16.51 23.71
C SER A 28 -17.52 -17.80 23.21
N LEU A 29 -16.71 -18.82 22.94
CA LEU A 29 -17.22 -20.16 22.63
C LEU A 29 -17.81 -20.78 23.90
N PHE A 30 -19.00 -21.38 23.80
CA PHE A 30 -19.49 -22.17 24.93
C PHE A 30 -18.66 -23.44 25.10
N GLU A 31 -18.64 -23.95 26.32
CA GLU A 31 -18.03 -25.23 26.65
C GLU A 31 -18.97 -26.05 27.52
N VAL A 32 -19.19 -27.30 27.14
CA VAL A 32 -19.91 -28.29 27.93
C VAL A 32 -18.93 -29.38 28.32
N SER A 33 -18.59 -29.46 29.60
CA SER A 33 -17.75 -30.51 30.18
C SER A 33 -18.62 -31.55 30.86
N ILE A 34 -18.49 -32.82 30.48
CA ILE A 34 -19.36 -33.91 30.94
C ILE A 34 -18.51 -35.04 31.45
N LEU A 35 -18.85 -35.56 32.63
CA LEU A 35 -18.43 -36.86 33.12
C LEU A 35 -19.61 -37.81 32.92
N ALA A 36 -19.41 -38.84 32.11
CA ALA A 36 -20.41 -39.85 31.79
C ALA A 36 -19.87 -41.24 32.14
N VAL A 37 -20.76 -42.21 32.25
CA VAL A 37 -20.39 -43.62 32.43
C VAL A 37 -21.06 -44.47 31.38
N SER A 38 -20.42 -45.58 31.01
CA SER A 38 -20.94 -46.56 30.07
C SER A 38 -20.65 -47.99 30.55
N GLU A 39 -21.49 -48.93 30.16
CA GLU A 39 -21.25 -50.37 30.29
C GLU A 39 -20.15 -50.87 29.34
N ILE A 40 -19.81 -50.08 28.30
CA ILE A 40 -18.77 -50.37 27.34
C ILE A 40 -17.43 -49.87 27.90
N GLU A 41 -16.51 -50.80 28.14
CA GLU A 41 -15.18 -50.52 28.70
C GLU A 41 -14.14 -50.07 27.67
N ASP A 42 -14.41 -50.20 26.38
CA ASP A 42 -13.49 -49.93 25.29
C ASP A 42 -14.15 -49.09 24.18
N LEU A 43 -14.89 -48.03 24.55
CA LEU A 43 -15.53 -47.14 23.58
C LEU A 43 -14.52 -46.62 22.55
N ASP A 44 -14.88 -46.72 21.27
CA ASP A 44 -14.10 -46.13 20.18
C ASP A 44 -14.20 -44.60 20.24
N LEU A 45 -13.22 -43.99 20.90
CA LEU A 45 -13.17 -42.53 21.09
C LEU A 45 -13.03 -41.79 19.75
N ASP A 46 -12.36 -42.36 18.76
CA ASP A 46 -12.14 -41.74 17.46
C ASP A 46 -13.45 -41.65 16.65
N SER A 47 -14.40 -42.55 16.91
CA SER A 47 -15.75 -42.46 16.34
C SER A 47 -16.55 -41.26 16.86
N LEU A 48 -16.17 -40.69 18.02
CA LEU A 48 -16.88 -39.62 18.71
C LEU A 48 -16.18 -38.26 18.58
N VAL A 49 -14.86 -38.23 18.75
CA VAL A 49 -14.07 -37.00 18.68
C VAL A 49 -14.11 -36.39 17.27
N GLY A 50 -14.29 -35.07 17.19
CA GLY A 50 -14.41 -34.35 15.93
C GLY A 50 -15.74 -34.59 15.19
N LYS A 51 -16.71 -35.28 15.80
CA LYS A 51 -18.05 -35.47 15.26
C LYS A 51 -19.09 -34.64 16.00
N ALA A 52 -20.27 -34.51 15.40
CA ALA A 52 -21.35 -33.73 16.02
C ALA A 52 -21.84 -34.42 17.29
N ALA A 53 -22.01 -33.64 18.35
CA ALA A 53 -22.50 -34.08 19.65
C ALA A 53 -23.37 -32.99 20.26
N ALA A 54 -24.38 -33.38 21.05
CA ALA A 54 -25.19 -32.46 21.79
C ALA A 54 -25.47 -32.93 23.22
N PHE A 55 -25.53 -31.97 24.12
CA PHE A 55 -26.01 -32.16 25.49
C PHE A 55 -27.37 -31.49 25.62
N LYS A 56 -28.37 -32.22 26.12
CA LYS A 56 -29.71 -31.73 26.39
C LYS A 56 -30.02 -31.80 27.87
N ALA A 57 -30.55 -30.71 28.42
CA ALA A 57 -31.04 -30.64 29.78
C ALA A 57 -32.49 -30.12 29.82
N GLU A 58 -33.33 -30.80 30.57
CA GLU A 58 -34.73 -30.44 30.78
C GLU A 58 -35.05 -30.43 32.29
N SER A 59 -35.73 -29.40 32.76
CA SER A 59 -36.16 -29.32 34.15
C SER A 59 -37.41 -30.17 34.37
N ALA A 60 -37.33 -31.21 35.20
CA ALA A 60 -38.52 -32.02 35.51
C ALA A 60 -39.63 -31.26 36.27
N VAL A 61 -39.28 -30.14 36.91
CA VAL A 61 -40.24 -29.33 37.69
C VAL A 61 -40.80 -28.19 36.85
N LEU A 62 -40.03 -27.67 35.89
CA LEU A 62 -40.42 -26.52 35.06
C LEU A 62 -40.65 -26.84 33.58
N GLN A 63 -40.67 -28.11 33.16
CA GLN A 63 -40.82 -28.53 31.75
C GLN A 63 -42.02 -27.91 31.01
N SER A 64 -43.07 -27.51 31.72
CA SER A 64 -44.25 -26.84 31.14
C SER A 64 -44.12 -25.32 30.99
N ILE A 65 -43.04 -24.74 31.53
CA ILE A 65 -42.81 -23.29 31.62
C ILE A 65 -41.49 -22.92 30.94
N VAL A 66 -40.43 -23.69 31.21
CA VAL A 66 -39.08 -23.50 30.67
C VAL A 66 -38.80 -24.62 29.67
N PRO A 67 -38.49 -24.29 28.41
CA PRO A 67 -38.18 -25.29 27.40
C PRO A 67 -36.89 -26.06 27.74
N ALA A 68 -36.80 -27.29 27.25
CA ALA A 68 -35.55 -28.02 27.27
C ALA A 68 -34.46 -27.25 26.52
N ARG A 69 -33.22 -27.36 27.00
CA ARG A 69 -32.08 -26.65 26.46
C ARG A 69 -31.07 -27.60 25.85
N VAL A 70 -30.57 -27.25 24.66
CA VAL A 70 -29.63 -28.10 23.92
C VAL A 70 -28.39 -27.34 23.48
N TRP A 71 -27.24 -27.82 23.92
CA TRP A 71 -25.93 -27.37 23.46
C TRP A 71 -25.40 -28.36 22.43
N ALA A 72 -25.63 -28.04 21.16
CA ALA A 72 -25.23 -28.85 20.02
C ALA A 72 -24.01 -28.24 19.33
N GLY A 73 -23.05 -29.10 19.01
CA GLY A 73 -21.82 -28.70 18.34
C GLY A 73 -20.96 -29.91 18.03
N LEU A 74 -19.71 -29.88 18.49
CA LEU A 74 -18.67 -30.88 18.22
C LEU A 74 -18.17 -31.48 19.53
N CYS A 75 -17.95 -32.80 19.58
CA CYS A 75 -17.11 -33.40 20.61
C CYS A 75 -15.64 -33.05 20.33
N ALA A 76 -15.09 -32.05 21.02
CA ALA A 76 -13.72 -31.59 20.79
C ALA A 76 -12.66 -32.39 21.55
N GLN A 77 -13.05 -33.13 22.57
CA GLN A 77 -12.17 -33.98 23.35
C GLN A 77 -13.00 -35.08 24.01
N MET A 78 -12.45 -36.28 24.07
CA MET A 78 -12.96 -37.37 24.88
C MET A 78 -11.80 -38.14 25.50
N GLU A 79 -11.95 -38.57 26.75
CA GLU A 79 -10.98 -39.39 27.46
C GLU A 79 -11.70 -40.46 28.27
N GLN A 80 -11.11 -41.65 28.33
CA GLN A 80 -11.50 -42.66 29.31
C GLN A 80 -10.78 -42.36 30.62
N VAL A 81 -11.54 -41.96 31.64
CA VAL A 81 -11.01 -41.59 32.96
C VAL A 81 -10.73 -42.83 33.78
N GLN A 82 -11.59 -43.84 33.68
CA GLN A 82 -11.48 -45.09 34.42
C GLN A 82 -12.10 -46.23 33.61
N ALA A 83 -11.36 -47.32 33.44
CA ALA A 83 -11.87 -48.58 32.90
C ALA A 83 -12.31 -49.49 34.05
N GLU A 84 -13.55 -49.96 34.04
CA GLU A 84 -14.10 -50.90 35.02
C GLU A 84 -14.71 -52.12 34.31
N PRO A 85 -13.99 -53.25 34.24
CA PRO A 85 -14.46 -54.42 33.47
C PRO A 85 -15.71 -55.12 34.01
N THR A 86 -15.98 -54.95 35.30
CA THR A 86 -17.15 -55.56 35.97
C THR A 86 -18.16 -54.51 36.44
N GLY A 87 -17.99 -53.26 35.99
CA GLY A 87 -18.72 -52.09 36.47
C GLY A 87 -19.08 -51.14 35.35
N LEU A 88 -19.12 -49.85 35.66
CA LEU A 88 -19.37 -48.81 34.66
C LEU A 88 -18.07 -48.04 34.43
N SER A 89 -17.55 -48.10 33.20
CA SER A 89 -16.38 -47.33 32.82
C SER A 89 -16.73 -45.84 32.74
N THR A 90 -15.83 -44.98 33.21
CA THR A 90 -16.03 -43.53 33.29
C THR A 90 -15.31 -42.83 32.15
N TYR A 91 -16.03 -41.95 31.46
CA TYR A 91 -15.56 -41.14 30.36
C TYR A 91 -15.77 -39.66 30.63
N ARG A 92 -14.85 -38.82 30.18
CA ARG A 92 -15.03 -37.38 30.16
C ARG A 92 -15.05 -36.91 28.72
N LEU A 93 -16.00 -36.04 28.39
CA LEU A 93 -16.10 -35.43 27.07
C LEU A 93 -16.35 -33.93 27.15
N ARG A 94 -15.89 -33.23 26.12
CA ARG A 94 -16.05 -31.79 25.96
C ARG A 94 -16.78 -31.47 24.66
N ILE A 95 -17.96 -30.87 24.77
CA ILE A 95 -18.76 -30.40 23.62
C ILE A 95 -18.60 -28.89 23.48
N VAL A 96 -18.31 -28.42 22.27
CA VAL A 96 -18.04 -27.01 21.91
C VAL A 96 -18.83 -26.63 20.65
N PRO A 97 -19.07 -25.34 20.36
CA PRO A 97 -19.74 -24.92 19.12
C PRO A 97 -18.95 -25.32 17.87
N LEU A 98 -19.63 -25.43 16.73
CA LEU A 98 -18.99 -25.66 15.43
C LEU A 98 -17.91 -24.61 15.08
N LEU A 99 -18.07 -23.38 15.59
CA LEU A 99 -17.10 -22.28 15.44
C LEU A 99 -15.73 -22.59 16.07
N PHE A 100 -15.64 -23.55 17.00
CA PHE A 100 -14.37 -24.01 17.55
C PHE A 100 -13.40 -24.48 16.47
N ARG A 101 -13.88 -25.04 15.35
CA ARG A 101 -13.03 -25.48 14.24
C ARG A 101 -12.18 -24.33 13.67
N ALA A 102 -12.67 -23.09 13.72
CA ALA A 102 -11.94 -21.90 13.30
C ALA A 102 -10.72 -21.58 14.19
N THR A 103 -10.60 -22.18 15.37
CA THR A 103 -9.41 -22.07 16.23
C THR A 103 -8.26 -22.97 15.75
N LEU A 104 -8.56 -23.98 14.90
CA LEU A 104 -7.61 -25.01 14.48
C LEU A 104 -6.92 -24.69 13.15
N ARG A 105 -7.43 -23.72 12.38
CA ARG A 105 -6.83 -23.26 11.12
C ARG A 105 -6.16 -21.91 11.32
N ARG A 106 -4.88 -21.84 10.96
CA ARG A 106 -4.07 -20.60 10.91
C ARG A 106 -3.84 -20.22 9.46
N ASN A 107 -3.98 -18.93 9.14
CA ASN A 107 -3.92 -18.47 7.76
C ASN A 107 -3.20 -17.12 7.63
N SER A 108 -2.78 -16.81 6.39
CA SER A 108 -2.27 -15.50 5.99
C SER A 108 -2.87 -15.11 4.64
N ARG A 109 -3.75 -14.11 4.63
CA ARG A 109 -4.50 -13.67 3.43
C ARG A 109 -5.05 -12.26 3.57
N ILE A 110 -5.45 -11.70 2.44
CA ILE A 110 -5.85 -10.31 2.30
C ILE A 110 -7.33 -10.22 1.91
N PHE A 111 -8.05 -9.30 2.55
CA PHE A 111 -9.43 -8.92 2.23
C PHE A 111 -9.45 -7.46 1.81
N GLN A 112 -10.08 -7.16 0.67
CA GLN A 112 -10.11 -5.82 0.08
C GLN A 112 -11.53 -5.42 -0.29
N HIS A 113 -11.84 -4.14 -0.11
CA HIS A 113 -13.13 -3.53 -0.45
C HIS A 113 -14.33 -4.27 0.19
N MET A 114 -14.19 -4.66 1.46
CA MET A 114 -15.23 -5.36 2.22
C MET A 114 -15.51 -4.69 3.56
N THR A 115 -16.74 -4.81 4.05
CA THR A 115 -17.07 -4.45 5.43
C THR A 115 -16.61 -5.54 6.39
N ILE A 116 -16.40 -5.20 7.67
CA ILE A 116 -16.08 -6.21 8.70
C ILE A 116 -17.14 -7.35 8.75
N PRO A 117 -18.46 -7.06 8.79
CA PRO A 117 -19.48 -8.11 8.70
C PRO A 117 -19.32 -9.01 7.49
N ASP A 118 -19.05 -8.46 6.30
CA ASP A 118 -18.91 -9.26 5.08
C ASP A 118 -17.70 -10.20 5.15
N ILE A 119 -16.57 -9.74 5.71
CA ILE A 119 -15.39 -10.57 5.94
C ILE A 119 -15.74 -11.74 6.88
N VAL A 120 -16.38 -11.45 8.02
CA VAL A 120 -16.77 -12.49 8.99
C VAL A 120 -17.76 -13.48 8.38
N LEU A 121 -18.75 -13.01 7.61
CA LEU A 121 -19.71 -13.87 6.94
C LEU A 121 -19.07 -14.77 5.88
N LEU A 122 -18.12 -14.24 5.10
CA LEU A 122 -17.34 -15.02 4.15
C LEU A 122 -16.58 -16.16 4.86
N MET A 123 -15.94 -15.86 5.99
CA MET A 123 -15.22 -16.85 6.78
C MET A 123 -16.15 -17.89 7.39
N LEU A 124 -17.28 -17.48 7.97
CA LEU A 124 -18.26 -18.41 8.54
C LEU A 124 -18.83 -19.35 7.46
N LYS A 125 -19.04 -18.84 6.24
CA LYS A 125 -19.44 -19.64 5.07
C LYS A 125 -18.39 -20.71 4.72
N GLU A 126 -17.10 -20.40 4.76
CA GLU A 126 -16.02 -21.39 4.55
C GLU A 126 -16.04 -22.51 5.61
N TRP A 127 -16.54 -22.21 6.81
CA TRP A 127 -16.71 -23.17 7.90
C TRP A 127 -18.08 -23.85 7.90
N GLU A 128 -18.93 -23.58 6.91
CA GLU A 128 -20.31 -24.08 6.81
C GLU A 128 -21.17 -23.70 8.03
N ILE A 129 -20.95 -22.50 8.57
CA ILE A 129 -21.70 -21.95 9.70
C ILE A 129 -22.59 -20.82 9.19
N GLU A 130 -23.91 -21.00 9.32
CA GLU A 130 -24.88 -19.95 8.98
C GLU A 130 -25.33 -19.20 10.25
N PRO A 131 -24.88 -17.95 10.45
CA PRO A 131 -25.26 -17.18 11.62
C PRO A 131 -26.66 -16.55 11.46
N GLU A 132 -27.26 -16.17 12.59
CA GLU A 132 -28.28 -15.13 12.63
C GLU A 132 -27.60 -13.76 12.70
N VAL A 133 -27.95 -12.85 11.79
CA VAL A 133 -27.34 -11.52 11.72
C VAL A 133 -28.37 -10.49 12.18
N VAL A 134 -28.11 -9.86 13.33
CA VAL A 134 -28.98 -8.85 13.96
C VAL A 134 -28.18 -7.56 14.15
N LEU A 135 -27.92 -6.88 13.03
CA LEU A 135 -27.14 -5.65 13.00
C LEU A 135 -28.05 -4.45 12.71
N GLY A 136 -28.03 -3.46 13.60
CA GLY A 136 -28.79 -2.22 13.44
C GLY A 136 -27.98 -1.07 12.83
N ALA A 137 -26.65 -1.15 12.89
CA ALA A 137 -25.75 -0.15 12.33
C ALA A 137 -25.36 -0.45 10.88
N LYS A 138 -24.88 0.59 10.18
CA LYS A 138 -24.16 0.43 8.91
C LYS A 138 -22.66 0.39 9.20
N TYR A 139 -21.95 -0.51 8.53
CA TYR A 139 -20.52 -0.70 8.69
C TYR A 139 -19.77 -0.14 7.49
N PRO A 140 -18.63 0.52 7.70
CA PRO A 140 -17.82 1.04 6.61
C PRO A 140 -17.16 -0.09 5.83
N THR A 141 -16.95 0.15 4.54
CA THR A 141 -16.10 -0.70 3.70
C THR A 141 -14.63 -0.32 3.92
N HIS A 142 -13.76 -1.32 4.04
CA HIS A 142 -12.33 -1.12 4.20
C HIS A 142 -11.58 -1.48 2.92
N GLU A 143 -10.64 -0.62 2.50
CA GLU A 143 -9.75 -0.86 1.35
C GLU A 143 -8.93 -2.13 1.54
N TYR A 144 -8.41 -2.36 2.75
CA TYR A 144 -7.41 -3.37 3.02
C TYR A 144 -7.49 -3.88 4.47
N ARG A 145 -7.65 -5.20 4.64
CA ARG A 145 -7.57 -5.92 5.91
C ARG A 145 -6.83 -7.23 5.73
N VAL A 146 -5.93 -7.54 6.64
CA VAL A 146 -5.04 -8.70 6.54
C VAL A 146 -5.28 -9.62 7.72
N GLN A 147 -5.53 -10.89 7.43
CA GLN A 147 -5.31 -11.97 8.38
C GLN A 147 -3.83 -12.36 8.28
N TYR A 148 -3.03 -12.16 9.32
CA TYR A 148 -1.58 -12.38 9.25
C TYR A 148 -1.12 -13.37 10.32
N GLY A 149 -0.87 -14.61 9.92
CA GLY A 149 -0.34 -15.63 10.82
C GLY A 149 -1.19 -15.78 12.09
N GLU A 150 -2.51 -15.73 11.98
CA GLU A 150 -3.43 -15.88 13.11
C GLU A 150 -4.53 -16.90 12.76
N THR A 151 -5.21 -17.43 13.77
CA THR A 151 -6.32 -18.37 13.54
C THR A 151 -7.51 -17.65 12.94
N ASP A 152 -8.36 -18.35 12.20
CA ASP A 152 -9.59 -17.76 11.68
C ASP A 152 -10.48 -17.22 12.80
N TYR A 153 -10.53 -17.94 13.92
CA TYR A 153 -11.26 -17.50 15.12
C TYR A 153 -10.70 -16.20 15.70
N ALA A 154 -9.38 -16.09 15.86
CA ALA A 154 -8.75 -14.87 16.37
C ALA A 154 -8.99 -13.68 15.43
N PHE A 155 -8.87 -13.89 14.12
CA PHE A 155 -9.14 -12.85 13.12
C PHE A 155 -10.59 -12.37 13.19
N MET A 156 -11.57 -13.29 13.21
CA MET A 156 -12.98 -12.94 13.38
C MET A 156 -13.23 -12.19 14.70
N CYS A 157 -12.66 -12.66 15.81
CA CYS A 157 -12.88 -12.02 17.12
C CYS A 157 -12.36 -10.58 17.13
N ARG A 158 -11.11 -10.32 16.71
CA ARG A 158 -10.59 -8.94 16.72
C ARG A 158 -11.35 -8.00 15.78
N LEU A 159 -11.85 -8.51 14.65
CA LEU A 159 -12.68 -7.71 13.73
C LEU A 159 -14.05 -7.40 14.35
N LEU A 160 -14.72 -8.40 14.93
CA LEU A 160 -15.99 -8.21 15.64
C LEU A 160 -15.84 -7.26 16.84
N GLU A 161 -14.73 -7.39 17.59
CA GLU A 161 -14.37 -6.49 18.68
C GLU A 161 -14.20 -5.04 18.20
N GLU A 162 -13.48 -4.82 17.10
CA GLU A 162 -13.28 -3.50 16.48
C GLU A 162 -14.59 -2.88 15.97
N ALA A 163 -15.42 -3.69 15.32
CA ALA A 163 -16.74 -3.28 14.83
C ALA A 163 -17.75 -3.07 15.97
N GLY A 164 -17.47 -3.55 17.18
CA GLY A 164 -18.40 -3.52 18.30
C GLY A 164 -19.56 -4.52 18.15
N ILE A 165 -19.36 -5.58 17.37
CA ILE A 165 -20.32 -6.65 17.14
C ILE A 165 -20.04 -7.76 18.15
N SER A 166 -21.02 -8.08 18.97
CA SER A 166 -20.97 -9.25 19.86
C SER A 166 -21.42 -10.50 19.11
N PHE A 167 -20.94 -11.66 19.54
CA PHE A 167 -21.56 -12.92 19.12
C PHE A 167 -22.01 -13.75 20.33
N TYR A 168 -23.02 -14.59 20.16
CA TYR A 168 -23.47 -15.52 21.19
C TYR A 168 -24.21 -16.69 20.55
N PHE A 169 -24.61 -17.65 21.36
CA PHE A 169 -25.22 -18.89 20.89
C PHE A 169 -26.66 -18.97 21.39
N SER A 170 -27.61 -18.99 20.46
CA SER A 170 -29.03 -19.09 20.77
C SER A 170 -29.59 -20.48 20.44
N HIS A 171 -30.69 -20.81 21.09
CA HIS A 171 -31.42 -22.06 20.88
C HIS A 171 -32.72 -21.76 20.16
N ARG A 172 -32.98 -22.43 19.04
CA ARG A 172 -34.30 -22.44 18.37
C ARG A 172 -34.68 -23.89 18.08
N ALA A 173 -35.96 -24.21 18.26
CA ALA A 173 -36.51 -25.44 17.70
C ALA A 173 -36.49 -25.30 16.17
N ASP A 174 -35.73 -26.15 15.48
CA ASP A 174 -35.75 -26.17 14.01
C ASP A 174 -37.08 -26.76 13.54
N GLY A 175 -37.88 -25.95 12.85
CA GLY A 175 -39.19 -26.31 12.35
C GLY A 175 -39.09 -27.25 11.15
N GLY A 176 -38.79 -28.53 11.38
CA GLY A 176 -39.01 -29.59 10.38
C GLY A 176 -37.98 -30.72 10.32
N ARG A 177 -36.84 -30.65 11.02
CA ARG A 177 -35.88 -31.76 11.10
C ARG A 177 -35.97 -32.44 12.47
N MET A 178 -36.66 -33.59 12.53
CA MET A 178 -36.62 -34.46 13.69
C MET A 178 -35.16 -34.80 14.05
N GLY A 179 -34.71 -34.38 15.24
CA GLY A 179 -33.41 -34.77 15.81
C GLY A 179 -32.26 -33.75 15.75
N ALA A 180 -32.47 -32.54 15.22
CA ALA A 180 -31.40 -31.52 15.14
C ALA A 180 -31.81 -30.20 15.82
N GLU A 181 -31.94 -30.20 17.16
CA GLU A 181 -31.94 -28.95 17.92
C GLU A 181 -30.52 -28.35 17.85
N LEU A 182 -30.28 -27.42 16.92
CA LEU A 182 -28.97 -26.84 16.68
C LEU A 182 -28.77 -25.57 17.52
N THR A 183 -27.57 -25.43 18.08
CA THR A 183 -27.12 -24.18 18.67
C THR A 183 -26.70 -23.23 17.55
N ARG A 184 -27.40 -22.09 17.42
CA ARG A 184 -27.18 -21.12 16.34
C ARG A 184 -26.29 -19.97 16.80
N LEU A 185 -25.25 -19.67 16.02
CA LEU A 185 -24.43 -18.47 16.21
C LEU A 185 -25.26 -17.23 15.87
N VAL A 186 -25.26 -16.22 16.72
CA VAL A 186 -25.91 -14.92 16.51
C VAL A 186 -24.84 -13.85 16.52
N LEU A 187 -24.83 -12.96 15.53
CA LEU A 187 -24.03 -11.75 15.47
C LEU A 187 -24.94 -10.56 15.76
N SER A 188 -24.62 -9.75 16.78
CA SER A 188 -25.42 -8.57 17.13
C SER A 188 -24.58 -7.40 17.64
N ASP A 189 -24.91 -6.21 17.16
CA ASP A 189 -24.28 -4.95 17.58
C ASP A 189 -25.07 -4.18 18.64
N ALA A 190 -26.20 -4.71 19.06
CA ALA A 190 -27.01 -4.17 20.14
C ALA A 190 -27.78 -5.30 20.86
N PRO A 191 -27.09 -6.31 21.41
CA PRO A 191 -27.75 -7.45 22.05
C PRO A 191 -28.69 -7.03 23.20
N GLN A 192 -28.40 -5.89 23.85
CA GLN A 192 -29.24 -5.30 24.89
C GLN A 192 -30.60 -4.76 24.40
N ARG A 193 -30.77 -4.55 23.09
CA ARG A 193 -32.02 -4.06 22.48
C ARG A 193 -32.88 -5.18 21.91
N ARG A 194 -32.48 -6.44 22.11
CA ARG A 194 -33.28 -7.59 21.69
C ARG A 194 -34.62 -7.61 22.45
N GLU A 195 -35.63 -8.18 21.82
CA GLU A 195 -36.93 -8.40 22.48
C GLU A 195 -36.73 -9.10 23.83
N PRO A 196 -37.28 -8.54 24.92
CA PRO A 196 -37.23 -9.18 26.23
C PRO A 196 -37.80 -10.59 26.19
N ARG A 197 -37.27 -11.42 27.08
CA ARG A 197 -37.80 -12.77 27.36
C ARG A 197 -39.32 -12.69 27.55
N SER A 198 -40.04 -13.55 26.84
CA SER A 198 -41.49 -13.63 26.94
C SER A 198 -41.93 -14.10 28.33
N GLY A 199 -43.02 -13.54 28.84
CA GLY A 199 -43.57 -13.87 30.16
C GLY A 199 -43.45 -12.72 31.16
N ALA A 200 -43.84 -12.98 32.41
CA ALA A 200 -43.72 -12.03 33.50
C ALA A 200 -42.24 -11.90 33.96
N PRO A 201 -41.85 -10.77 34.59
CA PRO A 201 -40.56 -10.65 35.25
C PRO A 201 -40.30 -11.81 36.21
N ILE A 202 -39.07 -12.32 36.23
CA ILE A 202 -38.71 -13.47 37.06
C ILE A 202 -38.69 -13.02 38.52
N ALA A 203 -39.41 -13.72 39.38
CA ALA A 203 -39.53 -13.35 40.79
C ALA A 203 -38.18 -13.52 41.51
N TYR A 204 -37.76 -12.49 42.24
CA TYR A 204 -36.72 -12.63 43.25
C TYR A 204 -37.28 -13.37 44.46
N VAL A 205 -36.61 -14.45 44.84
CA VAL A 205 -36.97 -15.26 46.01
C VAL A 205 -35.70 -15.49 46.82
N ASP A 206 -35.66 -14.97 48.05
CA ASP A 206 -34.48 -15.05 48.91
C ASP A 206 -34.13 -16.49 49.30
N ASN A 207 -35.14 -17.29 49.66
CA ASN A 207 -35.00 -18.71 50.02
C ASN A 207 -35.92 -19.55 49.14
N PRO A 208 -35.52 -19.88 47.90
CA PRO A 208 -36.39 -20.55 46.96
C PRO A 208 -36.53 -22.05 47.29
N ASN A 209 -37.76 -22.56 47.17
CA ASN A 209 -38.02 -23.99 47.17
C ASN A 209 -38.12 -24.49 45.72
N GLN A 210 -37.15 -25.28 45.26
CA GLN A 210 -37.14 -25.81 43.89
C GLN A 210 -38.40 -26.63 43.56
N ALA A 211 -39.01 -27.31 44.54
CA ALA A 211 -40.23 -28.09 44.34
C ALA A 211 -41.48 -27.24 44.10
N SER A 212 -41.40 -25.90 44.26
CA SER A 212 -42.54 -24.99 44.11
C SER A 212 -43.07 -24.86 42.68
N GLY A 213 -42.37 -25.37 41.67
CA GLY A 213 -42.83 -25.29 40.28
C GLY A 213 -42.76 -23.89 39.67
N ARG A 214 -42.05 -22.95 40.30
CA ARG A 214 -41.94 -21.55 39.84
C ARG A 214 -40.53 -21.17 39.49
N GLU A 215 -40.40 -20.29 38.51
CA GLU A 215 -39.12 -19.67 38.16
C GLU A 215 -38.72 -18.65 39.22
N TYR A 216 -37.42 -18.58 39.52
CA TYR A 216 -36.88 -17.59 40.44
C TYR A 216 -35.48 -17.14 40.07
N VAL A 217 -35.12 -15.95 40.55
CA VAL A 217 -33.74 -15.55 40.79
C VAL A 217 -33.51 -15.41 42.29
N THR A 218 -32.35 -15.83 42.77
CA THR A 218 -31.94 -15.75 44.17
C THR A 218 -30.46 -15.36 44.24
N GLU A 219 -29.93 -15.14 45.45
CA GLU A 219 -28.51 -14.79 45.67
C GLU A 219 -28.05 -13.64 44.75
N VAL A 220 -28.89 -12.60 44.63
CA VAL A 220 -28.66 -11.50 43.68
C VAL A 220 -27.58 -10.56 44.22
N ILE A 221 -26.50 -10.39 43.46
CA ILE A 221 -25.36 -9.53 43.77
C ILE A 221 -25.28 -8.43 42.71
N VAL A 222 -25.37 -7.18 43.14
CA VAL A 222 -25.17 -5.99 42.27
C VAL A 222 -23.76 -5.43 42.51
N SER A 223 -22.97 -5.27 41.46
CA SER A 223 -21.61 -4.75 41.51
C SER A 223 -21.44 -3.48 40.67
N HIS A 224 -20.68 -2.53 41.20
CA HIS A 224 -20.33 -1.27 40.53
C HIS A 224 -18.80 -1.13 40.54
N GLU A 225 -18.20 -0.85 39.38
CA GLU A 225 -16.75 -0.71 39.21
C GLU A 225 -16.38 0.63 38.55
N VAL A 226 -15.22 1.16 38.95
CA VAL A 226 -14.63 2.33 38.28
C VAL A 226 -14.19 1.93 36.88
N ARG A 227 -14.56 2.74 35.88
CA ARG A 227 -14.19 2.53 34.47
C ARG A 227 -13.77 3.85 33.83
N PRO A 228 -12.94 3.82 32.77
CA PRO A 228 -12.65 4.99 31.95
C PRO A 228 -13.93 5.73 31.51
N GLY A 229 -13.88 7.07 31.56
CA GLY A 229 -14.95 7.93 31.07
C GLY A 229 -14.60 8.69 29.80
N HIS A 230 -13.38 8.55 29.29
CA HIS A 230 -12.87 9.28 28.13
C HIS A 230 -12.01 8.36 27.26
N VAL A 231 -12.29 8.36 25.95
CA VAL A 231 -11.44 7.71 24.95
C VAL A 231 -11.08 8.74 23.89
N THR A 232 -9.79 8.81 23.55
CA THR A 232 -9.29 9.57 22.41
C THR A 232 -8.61 8.62 21.44
N VAL A 233 -9.03 8.64 20.18
CA VAL A 233 -8.36 7.93 19.09
C VAL A 233 -7.69 8.95 18.20
N ARG A 234 -6.40 8.77 17.92
CA ARG A 234 -5.60 9.61 17.03
C ARG A 234 -5.15 8.82 15.82
N ASP A 235 -5.09 9.50 14.69
CA ASP A 235 -4.76 8.94 13.40
C ASP A 235 -3.84 9.91 12.59
N PHE A 236 -3.33 9.46 11.46
CA PHE A 236 -2.58 10.17 10.44
C PHE A 236 -2.94 9.63 9.04
N ASP A 237 -3.38 10.53 8.14
CA ASP A 237 -3.48 10.25 6.71
C ASP A 237 -2.54 11.18 5.94
N PHE A 238 -1.63 10.58 5.15
CA PHE A 238 -0.65 11.30 4.34
C PHE A 238 -1.28 12.16 3.23
N ARG A 239 -2.56 11.92 2.90
CA ARG A 239 -3.31 12.72 1.92
C ARG A 239 -3.83 14.04 2.50
N MET A 240 -3.78 14.19 3.82
CA MET A 240 -4.13 15.42 4.50
C MET A 240 -2.89 16.27 4.79
N ARG A 241 -3.13 17.52 5.18
CA ARG A 241 -2.05 18.40 5.62
C ARG A 241 -1.33 17.78 6.83
N PRO A 242 0.01 17.75 6.86
CA PRO A 242 0.77 17.13 7.95
C PRO A 242 0.54 17.75 9.33
N ASP A 243 0.12 19.02 9.40
CA ASP A 243 -0.16 19.74 10.64
C ASP A 243 -1.61 19.55 11.14
N TYR A 244 -2.47 18.91 10.34
CA TYR A 244 -3.84 18.63 10.72
C TYR A 244 -3.88 17.48 11.73
N GLN A 245 -4.42 17.75 12.91
CA GLN A 245 -4.52 16.76 13.98
C GLN A 245 -5.76 15.89 13.76
N LEU A 246 -5.57 14.70 13.19
CA LEU A 246 -6.62 13.71 13.04
C LEU A 246 -6.89 13.03 14.38
N PHE A 247 -8.01 13.34 15.03
CA PHE A 247 -8.46 12.64 16.22
C PHE A 247 -9.98 12.67 16.36
N ALA A 248 -10.51 11.72 17.12
CA ALA A 248 -11.89 11.69 17.58
C ALA A 248 -11.93 11.31 19.06
N GLU A 249 -12.89 11.85 19.79
CA GLU A 249 -13.06 11.62 21.23
C GLU A 249 -14.49 11.19 21.56
N ALA A 250 -14.62 10.41 22.63
CA ALA A 250 -15.91 10.08 23.24
C ALA A 250 -15.81 10.22 24.75
N ARG A 251 -16.84 10.81 25.36
CA ARG A 251 -16.90 11.13 26.79
C ARG A 251 -18.24 10.69 27.39
N GLU A 252 -18.20 9.92 28.47
CA GLU A 252 -19.38 9.46 29.19
C GLU A 252 -19.00 9.05 30.61
N GLY A 253 -19.78 9.47 31.61
CA GLY A 253 -19.58 9.06 33.00
C GLY A 253 -19.54 10.23 33.97
N LEU A 254 -19.05 9.96 35.18
CA LEU A 254 -18.88 10.96 36.23
C LEU A 254 -17.67 11.85 35.94
N GLU A 255 -17.65 13.07 36.49
CA GLU A 255 -16.56 14.04 36.27
C GLU A 255 -15.17 13.47 36.61
N GLU A 256 -15.06 12.68 37.68
CA GLU A 256 -13.83 11.99 38.08
C GLU A 256 -13.38 10.95 37.03
N GLU A 257 -14.32 10.28 36.36
CA GLU A 257 -14.03 9.24 35.37
C GLU A 257 -13.57 9.80 34.03
N LEU A 258 -14.01 11.03 33.71
CA LEU A 258 -13.55 11.75 32.52
C LEU A 258 -12.03 12.02 32.58
N ARG A 259 -11.41 11.94 33.75
CA ARG A 259 -9.95 12.04 33.93
C ARG A 259 -9.20 10.76 33.58
N TYR A 260 -9.88 9.61 33.55
CA TYR A 260 -9.30 8.32 33.21
C TYR A 260 -9.35 8.10 31.69
N GLU A 261 -8.58 8.92 30.96
CA GLU A 261 -8.51 8.85 29.50
C GLU A 261 -7.77 7.60 29.03
N GLN A 262 -8.37 6.89 28.06
CA GLN A 262 -7.67 5.92 27.21
C GLN A 262 -7.32 6.58 25.88
N TYR A 263 -6.03 6.82 25.66
CA TYR A 263 -5.51 7.43 24.43
C TYR A 263 -4.91 6.34 23.53
N HIS A 264 -5.38 6.27 22.28
CA HIS A 264 -4.90 5.30 21.29
C HIS A 264 -4.44 6.01 20.02
N TYR A 265 -3.22 5.71 19.57
CA TYR A 265 -2.76 6.09 18.23
C TYR A 265 -2.95 4.88 17.28
N LEU A 266 -3.88 4.99 16.34
CA LEU A 266 -4.27 3.92 15.42
C LEU A 266 -4.15 4.44 13.97
N PRO A 267 -2.95 4.37 13.34
CA PRO A 267 -2.75 4.90 12.01
C PRO A 267 -3.65 4.23 10.95
N GLY A 268 -4.22 5.08 10.11
CA GLY A 268 -5.33 4.95 9.17
C GLY A 268 -6.66 4.37 9.69
N ALA A 269 -6.90 4.27 11.00
CA ALA A 269 -8.17 3.72 11.51
C ALA A 269 -9.43 4.48 11.03
N PHE A 270 -9.28 5.74 10.63
CA PHE A 270 -10.36 6.58 10.12
C PHE A 270 -10.50 6.45 8.59
N VAL A 271 -9.57 5.76 7.93
CA VAL A 271 -9.56 5.59 6.48
C VAL A 271 -10.48 4.43 6.09
N VAL A 272 -11.60 4.78 5.47
CA VAL A 272 -12.64 3.86 4.99
C VAL A 272 -13.12 4.28 3.61
N GLU A 273 -13.93 3.49 2.94
CA GLU A 273 -14.55 3.84 1.66
C GLU A 273 -15.95 4.42 1.89
N PRO A 274 -16.16 5.74 1.73
CA PRO A 274 -17.43 6.39 1.99
C PRO A 274 -18.42 6.27 0.79
N GLY A 275 -18.03 5.57 -0.28
CA GLY A 275 -18.86 5.37 -1.48
C GLY A 275 -18.99 6.58 -2.43
N LYS A 276 -18.24 7.68 -2.20
CA LYS A 276 -18.17 8.83 -3.11
C LYS A 276 -16.72 9.30 -3.31
N GLY A 277 -16.39 9.75 -4.53
CA GLY A 277 -15.16 10.47 -4.84
C GLY A 277 -15.07 11.80 -4.07
N GLY A 278 -13.85 12.25 -3.73
CA GLY A 278 -13.58 13.54 -3.08
C GLY A 278 -12.62 14.42 -3.89
N ASP A 279 -12.28 15.61 -3.37
CA ASP A 279 -11.47 16.64 -4.07
C ASP A 279 -9.96 16.34 -4.17
N THR A 280 -9.48 15.34 -3.43
CA THR A 280 -8.10 14.83 -3.54
C THR A 280 -8.04 13.75 -4.61
N PRO A 281 -6.96 13.64 -5.40
CA PRO A 281 -6.91 12.74 -6.54
C PRO A 281 -7.24 11.29 -6.15
N VAL A 282 -8.09 10.65 -6.94
CA VAL A 282 -8.62 9.30 -6.66
C VAL A 282 -7.68 8.29 -7.32
N ALA A 283 -6.68 7.85 -6.56
CA ALA A 283 -5.69 6.86 -6.99
C ALA A 283 -6.19 5.43 -7.19
N ASP A 284 -7.31 5.06 -6.58
CA ASP A 284 -7.79 3.68 -6.63
C ASP A 284 -9.09 3.63 -7.41
N ASP A 285 -9.02 2.96 -8.56
CA ASP A 285 -10.13 2.71 -9.48
C ASP A 285 -11.13 1.69 -8.92
N ARG A 286 -10.76 0.98 -7.86
CA ARG A 286 -11.58 -0.07 -7.21
C ARG A 286 -12.29 0.38 -5.94
N GLY A 287 -11.88 1.50 -5.35
CA GLY A 287 -12.46 2.05 -4.13
C GLY A 287 -11.90 3.43 -3.80
N VAL A 288 -12.61 4.24 -3.02
CA VAL A 288 -12.14 5.59 -2.65
C VAL A 288 -11.86 5.67 -1.16
N ALA A 289 -10.78 5.05 -0.71
CA ALA A 289 -10.40 5.07 0.69
C ALA A 289 -9.96 6.48 1.14
N ARG A 290 -10.66 7.04 2.14
CA ARG A 290 -10.46 8.37 2.70
C ARG A 290 -10.81 8.40 4.18
N VAL A 291 -10.28 9.40 4.87
CA VAL A 291 -10.70 9.72 6.25
C VAL A 291 -12.21 10.01 6.27
N ASP A 292 -12.92 9.30 7.13
CA ASP A 292 -14.31 9.59 7.48
C ASP A 292 -14.40 9.91 8.99
N MET A 293 -14.66 11.18 9.30
CA MET A 293 -14.78 11.64 10.69
C MET A 293 -16.00 11.06 11.41
N LYS A 294 -17.08 10.71 10.70
CA LYS A 294 -18.24 10.06 11.33
C LYS A 294 -17.89 8.66 11.80
N GLU A 295 -17.10 7.94 11.01
CA GLU A 295 -16.60 6.64 11.44
C GLU A 295 -15.58 6.79 12.57
N ALA A 296 -14.73 7.82 12.55
CA ALA A 296 -13.81 8.12 13.65
C ALA A 296 -14.55 8.35 14.98
N GLU A 297 -15.60 9.17 14.97
CA GLU A 297 -16.49 9.40 16.12
C GLU A 297 -17.19 8.11 16.58
N ALA A 298 -17.68 7.31 15.62
CA ALA A 298 -18.33 6.03 15.92
C ALA A 298 -17.34 5.03 16.55
N LEU A 299 -16.10 4.96 16.07
CA LEU A 299 -15.04 4.13 16.63
C LEU A 299 -14.70 4.55 18.07
N ALA A 300 -14.55 5.85 18.33
CA ALA A 300 -14.30 6.37 19.68
C ALA A 300 -15.47 6.04 20.63
N ALA A 301 -16.72 6.22 20.19
CA ALA A 301 -17.91 5.90 20.97
C ALA A 301 -18.03 4.40 21.27
N ARG A 302 -17.79 3.52 20.28
CA ARG A 302 -17.80 2.06 20.48
C ARG A 302 -16.66 1.60 21.40
N SER A 303 -15.49 2.22 21.29
CA SER A 303 -14.34 1.95 22.17
C SER A 303 -14.65 2.33 23.61
N LEU A 304 -15.24 3.51 23.84
CA LEU A 304 -15.66 3.93 25.18
C LEU A 304 -16.74 3.00 25.77
N ALA A 305 -17.74 2.62 24.97
CA ALA A 305 -18.76 1.68 25.43
C ALA A 305 -18.19 0.29 25.77
N SER A 306 -17.12 -0.14 25.08
CA SER A 306 -16.36 -1.35 25.41
C SER A 306 -15.64 -1.22 26.75
N GLU A 307 -14.91 -0.13 26.97
CA GLU A 307 -14.20 0.16 28.23
C GLU A 307 -15.13 0.29 29.43
N ARG A 308 -16.33 0.83 29.21
CA ARG A 308 -17.39 0.97 30.23
C ARG A 308 -18.18 -0.32 30.46
N GLY A 309 -17.97 -1.35 29.64
CA GLY A 309 -18.55 -2.67 29.83
C GLY A 309 -18.23 -3.22 31.22
N GLY A 310 -19.23 -3.78 31.91
CA GLY A 310 -19.06 -4.35 33.25
C GLY A 310 -18.99 -3.32 34.38
N ARG A 311 -19.09 -2.00 34.09
CA ARG A 311 -19.21 -0.95 35.11
C ARG A 311 -20.30 -1.25 36.12
N ARG A 312 -21.45 -1.72 35.66
CA ARG A 312 -22.57 -2.14 36.49
C ARG A 312 -22.98 -3.54 36.06
N SER A 313 -22.90 -4.49 36.97
CA SER A 313 -23.23 -5.89 36.69
C SER A 313 -24.11 -6.48 37.79
N VAL A 314 -24.84 -7.52 37.43
CA VAL A 314 -25.73 -8.28 38.30
C VAL A 314 -25.37 -9.74 38.16
N ARG A 315 -24.97 -10.37 39.25
CA ARG A 315 -24.83 -11.83 39.34
C ARG A 315 -26.02 -12.39 40.12
N TYR A 316 -26.47 -13.57 39.73
CA TYR A 316 -27.62 -14.21 40.36
C TYR A 316 -27.54 -15.72 40.21
N ARG A 317 -28.25 -16.43 41.08
CA ARG A 317 -28.57 -17.85 40.92
C ARG A 317 -30.02 -17.98 40.44
N THR A 318 -30.31 -18.96 39.59
CA THR A 318 -31.63 -19.15 38.98
C THR A 318 -31.95 -20.62 38.77
N ASN A 319 -33.23 -20.91 38.54
CA ASN A 319 -33.70 -22.20 38.02
C ASN A 319 -34.27 -22.10 36.58
N ALA A 320 -34.18 -20.95 35.92
CA ALA A 320 -34.64 -20.75 34.55
C ALA A 320 -33.53 -21.08 33.55
N LEU A 321 -33.58 -22.29 32.97
CA LEU A 321 -32.55 -22.83 32.06
C LEU A 321 -32.33 -22.00 30.79
N ASP A 322 -33.36 -21.25 30.36
CA ASP A 322 -33.35 -20.43 29.16
C ASP A 322 -32.65 -19.07 29.34
N LEU A 323 -32.19 -18.72 30.55
CA LEU A 323 -31.38 -17.52 30.79
C LEU A 323 -29.93 -17.69 30.30
N CYS A 324 -29.74 -17.61 28.99
CA CYS A 324 -28.45 -17.72 28.31
C CYS A 324 -27.90 -16.38 27.81
N PRO A 325 -26.61 -16.29 27.44
CA PRO A 325 -26.04 -15.10 26.84
C PRO A 325 -26.88 -14.58 25.67
N GLY A 326 -27.17 -13.28 25.66
CA GLY A 326 -28.01 -12.63 24.65
C GLY A 326 -29.50 -12.56 24.97
N VAL A 327 -29.95 -13.14 26.10
CA VAL A 327 -31.32 -12.97 26.60
C VAL A 327 -31.43 -11.67 27.39
N VAL A 328 -32.52 -10.93 27.17
CA VAL A 328 -32.87 -9.76 27.96
C VAL A 328 -33.97 -10.15 28.95
N LEU A 329 -33.74 -9.97 30.25
CA LEU A 329 -34.70 -10.31 31.31
C LEU A 329 -35.04 -9.09 32.19
N SER A 330 -36.09 -9.23 32.99
CA SER A 330 -36.42 -8.33 34.09
C SER A 330 -36.64 -9.14 35.38
N VAL A 331 -36.28 -8.55 36.52
CA VAL A 331 -36.47 -9.17 37.84
C VAL A 331 -37.64 -8.50 38.55
N GLY A 332 -38.50 -9.31 39.18
CA GLY A 332 -39.66 -8.85 39.94
C GLY A 332 -39.47 -8.99 41.44
N GLY A 333 -39.91 -7.99 42.23
CA GLY A 333 -39.97 -8.10 43.69
C GLY A 333 -38.64 -7.98 44.43
N HIS A 334 -37.54 -7.59 43.77
CA HIS A 334 -36.27 -7.33 44.43
C HIS A 334 -36.30 -5.96 45.16
N PRO A 335 -35.76 -5.84 46.41
CA PRO A 335 -35.84 -4.61 47.20
C PRO A 335 -35.03 -3.42 46.64
N ARG A 336 -34.01 -3.68 45.80
CA ARG A 336 -33.25 -2.61 45.13
C ARG A 336 -33.99 -2.07 43.92
N LYS A 337 -34.21 -0.74 43.91
CA LYS A 337 -34.86 0.01 42.82
C LYS A 337 -34.22 -0.19 41.45
N GLU A 338 -32.91 -0.37 41.40
CA GLU A 338 -32.16 -0.58 40.15
C GLU A 338 -32.53 -1.91 39.47
N LEU A 339 -33.18 -2.84 40.17
CA LEU A 339 -33.61 -4.14 39.66
C LEU A 339 -35.13 -4.26 39.59
N TYR A 340 -35.86 -3.14 39.59
CA TYR A 340 -37.29 -3.15 39.40
C TYR A 340 -37.68 -3.69 38.01
N PRO A 341 -38.92 -4.19 37.82
CA PRO A 341 -39.34 -4.86 36.59
C PRO A 341 -39.17 -4.06 35.29
N ASP A 342 -39.20 -2.73 35.36
CA ASP A 342 -38.99 -1.81 34.25
C ASP A 342 -37.51 -1.71 33.82
N GLN A 343 -36.59 -2.23 34.64
CA GLN A 343 -35.17 -2.28 34.35
C GLN A 343 -34.83 -3.59 33.64
N ALA A 344 -34.46 -3.49 32.37
CA ALA A 344 -34.03 -4.63 31.57
C ALA A 344 -32.55 -4.96 31.82
N LEU A 345 -32.24 -6.26 31.86
CA LEU A 345 -30.91 -6.81 32.07
C LEU A 345 -30.55 -7.74 30.92
N LEU A 346 -29.41 -7.52 30.28
CA LEU A 346 -28.84 -8.41 29.27
C LEU A 346 -27.98 -9.47 29.97
N VAL A 347 -28.31 -10.75 29.81
CA VAL A 347 -27.44 -11.86 30.23
C VAL A 347 -26.18 -11.86 29.37
N VAL A 348 -25.02 -11.74 30.01
CA VAL A 348 -23.70 -11.72 29.36
C VAL A 348 -22.92 -13.00 29.58
N ALA A 349 -23.21 -13.75 30.66
CA ALA A 349 -22.62 -15.06 30.90
C ALA A 349 -23.58 -15.95 31.70
N SER A 350 -23.45 -17.26 31.55
CA SER A 350 -24.13 -18.25 32.38
C SER A 350 -23.24 -19.44 32.65
N THR A 351 -23.43 -20.04 33.81
CA THR A 351 -22.81 -21.31 34.21
C THR A 351 -23.89 -22.23 34.74
N PHE A 352 -23.95 -23.46 34.22
CA PHE A 352 -24.93 -24.46 34.61
C PHE A 352 -24.22 -25.77 34.94
N GLU A 353 -24.26 -26.15 36.20
CA GLU A 353 -23.53 -27.31 36.73
C GLU A 353 -24.46 -28.21 37.52
N GLY A 354 -24.19 -29.51 37.50
CA GLY A 354 -24.98 -30.44 38.29
C GLY A 354 -24.51 -31.88 38.17
N GLU A 355 -25.17 -32.71 38.96
CA GLU A 355 -24.99 -34.15 38.98
C GLU A 355 -26.30 -34.85 38.61
N HIS A 356 -26.21 -36.06 38.08
CA HIS A 356 -27.37 -36.84 37.64
C HIS A 356 -28.43 -37.04 38.74
N SER A 357 -27.97 -37.31 39.97
CA SER A 357 -28.83 -37.61 41.12
C SER A 357 -28.93 -36.46 42.14
N GLY A 358 -28.21 -35.36 41.90
CA GLY A 358 -28.12 -34.22 42.80
C GLY A 358 -28.96 -33.02 42.34
N GLU A 359 -28.91 -31.95 43.13
CA GLU A 359 -29.38 -30.65 42.70
C GLU A 359 -28.39 -30.04 41.70
N TRP A 360 -28.91 -29.43 40.64
CA TRP A 360 -28.11 -28.61 39.75
C TRP A 360 -28.18 -27.15 40.20
N THR A 361 -27.19 -26.38 39.80
CA THR A 361 -27.09 -24.95 40.06
C THR A 361 -26.86 -24.22 38.75
N MET A 362 -27.65 -23.18 38.52
CA MET A 362 -27.44 -22.25 37.42
C MET A 362 -27.17 -20.86 37.98
N THR A 363 -26.06 -20.26 37.55
CA THR A 363 -25.69 -18.89 37.87
C THR A 363 -25.61 -18.07 36.59
N GLY A 364 -26.11 -16.84 36.62
CA GLY A 364 -26.02 -15.91 35.52
C GLY A 364 -25.28 -14.63 35.91
N GLU A 365 -24.66 -14.01 34.92
CA GLU A 365 -24.17 -12.64 34.98
C GLU A 365 -24.91 -11.82 33.93
N ALA A 366 -25.39 -10.64 34.32
CA ALA A 366 -26.08 -9.71 33.45
C ALA A 366 -25.55 -8.29 33.60
N THR A 367 -25.70 -7.51 32.54
CA THR A 367 -25.46 -6.06 32.53
C THR A 367 -26.77 -5.32 32.33
N PHE A 368 -26.82 -4.06 32.76
CA PHE A 368 -27.97 -3.18 32.56
C PHE A 368 -28.16 -2.85 31.08
N ALA A 369 -29.35 -3.11 30.54
CA ALA A 369 -29.63 -2.97 29.10
C ALA A 369 -29.73 -1.51 28.63
N GLN A 370 -29.80 -0.55 29.57
CA GLN A 370 -29.79 0.89 29.28
C GLN A 370 -28.44 1.35 28.71
N GLN A 371 -27.35 0.62 29.00
CA GLN A 371 -26.02 0.91 28.45
C GLN A 371 -25.75 0.04 27.22
N PRO A 372 -25.14 0.60 26.15
CA PRO A 372 -24.73 -0.20 25.02
C PRO A 372 -23.75 -1.30 25.43
N HIS A 373 -24.04 -2.56 25.09
CA HIS A 373 -23.06 -3.64 25.27
C HIS A 373 -22.14 -3.69 24.05
N ARG A 374 -20.83 -3.62 24.29
CA ARG A 374 -19.79 -3.83 23.27
C ARG A 374 -18.82 -4.90 23.75
N PRO A 375 -18.34 -5.79 22.88
CA PRO A 375 -17.32 -6.76 23.23
C PRO A 375 -16.05 -6.04 23.69
N ALA A 376 -15.37 -6.60 24.69
CA ALA A 376 -14.05 -6.12 25.13
C ALA A 376 -13.00 -6.41 24.05
N ARG A 377 -12.12 -5.44 23.77
CA ARG A 377 -11.01 -5.60 22.81
C ARG A 377 -9.88 -6.45 23.41
N ARG A 378 -10.08 -7.77 23.44
CA ARG A 378 -9.17 -8.74 24.08
C ARG A 378 -8.27 -9.44 23.08
N THR A 379 -8.70 -9.58 21.83
CA THR A 379 -7.97 -10.36 20.83
C THR A 379 -6.86 -9.50 20.22
N PRO A 380 -5.58 -9.83 20.44
CA PRO A 380 -4.48 -9.00 19.96
C PRO A 380 -4.40 -9.05 18.44
N LYS A 381 -4.20 -7.90 17.81
CA LYS A 381 -3.86 -7.82 16.39
C LYS A 381 -2.44 -8.36 16.19
N PRO A 382 -2.20 -9.26 15.23
CA PRO A 382 -0.85 -9.73 14.95
C PRO A 382 0.01 -8.58 14.46
N ARG A 383 1.31 -8.65 14.75
CA ARG A 383 2.31 -7.67 14.29
C ARG A 383 3.33 -8.35 13.39
N VAL A 384 3.67 -7.70 12.28
CA VAL A 384 4.81 -8.08 11.46
C VAL A 384 6.08 -7.63 12.17
N VAL A 385 6.96 -8.58 12.45
CA VAL A 385 8.26 -8.29 13.07
C VAL A 385 9.32 -8.24 11.98
N GLY A 386 9.83 -7.03 11.73
CA GLY A 386 10.86 -6.78 10.72
C GLY A 386 10.32 -6.60 9.30
N VAL A 387 11.26 -6.52 8.36
CA VAL A 387 11.00 -6.23 6.95
C VAL A 387 10.79 -7.53 6.16
N GLN A 388 9.87 -7.50 5.19
CA GLN A 388 9.59 -8.63 4.30
C GLN A 388 9.83 -8.26 2.84
N SER A 389 10.09 -9.25 1.98
CA SER A 389 10.10 -9.03 0.54
C SER A 389 8.70 -9.22 -0.07
N ALA A 390 8.43 -8.50 -1.15
CA ALA A 390 7.24 -8.66 -1.98
C ALA A 390 7.59 -8.34 -3.45
N ILE A 391 6.78 -8.83 -4.38
CA ILE A 391 6.96 -8.57 -5.82
C ILE A 391 5.98 -7.50 -6.28
N VAL A 392 6.45 -6.48 -6.98
CA VAL A 392 5.58 -5.43 -7.54
C VAL A 392 4.69 -6.03 -8.63
N VAL A 393 3.39 -5.70 -8.61
CA VAL A 393 2.39 -6.21 -9.55
C VAL A 393 1.60 -5.08 -10.20
N GLY A 394 1.03 -5.37 -11.37
CA GLY A 394 0.21 -4.44 -12.13
C GLY A 394 -0.68 -5.18 -13.14
N PRO A 395 -1.47 -4.43 -13.93
CA PRO A 395 -2.31 -5.00 -14.98
C PRO A 395 -1.48 -5.79 -16.01
N PRO A 396 -2.08 -6.78 -16.69
CA PRO A 396 -1.39 -7.55 -17.72
C PRO A 396 -0.79 -6.65 -18.81
N GLY A 397 0.52 -6.79 -19.05
CA GLY A 397 1.24 -6.06 -20.09
C GLY A 397 1.81 -4.69 -19.67
N GLU A 398 1.51 -4.23 -18.45
CA GLU A 398 2.02 -2.95 -17.93
C GLU A 398 3.36 -3.14 -17.21
N GLU A 399 4.39 -2.37 -17.59
CA GLU A 399 5.71 -2.42 -16.94
C GLU A 399 5.79 -1.54 -15.69
N ILE A 400 5.02 -0.45 -15.64
CA ILE A 400 5.03 0.54 -14.55
C ILE A 400 3.59 0.87 -14.18
N HIS A 401 3.12 0.35 -13.05
CA HIS A 401 1.78 0.59 -12.53
C HIS A 401 1.85 1.39 -11.22
N THR A 402 1.44 2.65 -11.27
CA THR A 402 1.60 3.63 -10.18
C THR A 402 0.49 4.65 -10.15
N ASP A 403 0.22 5.21 -8.97
CA ASP A 403 -0.73 6.32 -8.79
C ASP A 403 -0.04 7.70 -8.68
N GLU A 404 -0.82 8.76 -8.44
CA GLU A 404 -0.34 10.15 -8.30
C GLU A 404 0.61 10.38 -7.11
N PHE A 405 0.67 9.44 -6.16
CA PHE A 405 1.55 9.49 -4.99
C PHE A 405 2.82 8.65 -5.20
N GLY A 406 3.02 8.05 -6.37
CA GLY A 406 4.14 7.15 -6.64
C GLY A 406 4.03 5.83 -5.87
N ARG A 407 2.82 5.41 -5.49
CA ARG A 407 2.53 4.14 -4.82
C ARG A 407 2.50 3.01 -5.85
N VAL A 408 2.78 1.80 -5.41
CA VAL A 408 2.68 0.58 -6.23
C VAL A 408 1.87 -0.48 -5.50
N ARG A 409 1.40 -1.49 -6.23
CA ARG A 409 0.80 -2.70 -5.64
C ARG A 409 1.82 -3.82 -5.62
N VAL A 410 1.70 -4.74 -4.67
CA VAL A 410 2.62 -5.88 -4.52
C VAL A 410 1.87 -7.18 -4.29
N GLN A 411 2.52 -8.30 -4.58
CA GLN A 411 2.16 -9.62 -4.13
C GLN A 411 3.12 -10.02 -2.99
N PHE A 412 2.58 -10.21 -1.79
CA PHE A 412 3.33 -10.80 -0.68
C PHE A 412 3.51 -12.30 -0.87
N HIS A 413 4.64 -12.84 -0.42
CA HIS A 413 4.93 -14.28 -0.56
C HIS A 413 4.06 -15.18 0.34
N TRP A 414 3.57 -14.64 1.45
CA TRP A 414 2.67 -15.37 2.37
C TRP A 414 1.20 -15.27 1.98
N ASP A 415 0.85 -14.37 1.06
CA ASP A 415 -0.53 -14.24 0.60
C ASP A 415 -0.86 -15.41 -0.33
N ARG A 416 -1.68 -16.33 0.17
CA ARG A 416 -1.99 -17.59 -0.51
C ARG A 416 -3.05 -17.46 -1.60
N GLU A 417 -3.85 -16.40 -1.56
CA GLU A 417 -5.01 -16.21 -2.46
C GLU A 417 -4.67 -15.27 -3.63
N GLY A 418 -3.58 -14.51 -3.50
CA GLY A 418 -3.07 -13.63 -4.53
C GLY A 418 -2.70 -14.33 -5.84
N ARG A 419 -2.85 -13.59 -6.94
CA ARG A 419 -2.71 -14.11 -8.30
C ARG A 419 -1.67 -13.35 -9.12
N PHE A 420 -0.76 -12.63 -8.45
CA PHE A 420 0.24 -11.77 -9.09
C PHE A 420 -0.38 -10.77 -10.08
N SER A 421 -1.54 -10.20 -9.71
CA SER A 421 -2.23 -9.18 -10.51
C SER A 421 -2.31 -7.85 -9.78
N ASP A 422 -2.78 -6.83 -10.47
CA ASP A 422 -3.20 -5.54 -9.89
C ASP A 422 -4.26 -5.65 -8.78
N ALA A 423 -4.83 -6.84 -8.53
CA ALA A 423 -5.73 -7.12 -7.41
C ALA A 423 -5.05 -7.58 -6.12
N SER A 424 -3.73 -7.78 -6.11
CA SER A 424 -3.07 -8.53 -5.02
C SER A 424 -2.95 -7.75 -3.71
N SER A 425 -2.89 -6.42 -3.77
CA SER A 425 -2.82 -5.56 -2.58
C SER A 425 -3.45 -4.19 -2.82
N CYS A 426 -3.62 -3.43 -1.74
CA CYS A 426 -3.85 -1.99 -1.83
C CYS A 426 -2.65 -1.26 -2.42
N TRP A 427 -2.79 0.04 -2.63
CA TRP A 427 -1.69 0.92 -3.03
C TRP A 427 -0.74 1.21 -1.86
N ILE A 428 0.54 0.88 -2.02
CA ILE A 428 1.58 0.95 -0.98
C ILE A 428 2.54 2.09 -1.27
N ARG A 429 2.79 2.95 -0.26
CA ARG A 429 3.76 4.06 -0.36
C ARG A 429 5.18 3.54 -0.52
N VAL A 430 5.94 4.21 -1.39
CA VAL A 430 7.34 3.88 -1.68
C VAL A 430 8.24 4.95 -1.09
N SER A 431 9.10 4.56 -0.16
CA SER A 431 10.19 5.40 0.33
C SER A 431 11.11 5.78 -0.83
N GLN A 432 11.49 7.06 -0.85
CA GLN A 432 12.41 7.64 -1.83
C GLN A 432 13.69 8.11 -1.13
N GLY A 433 14.82 8.10 -1.84
CA GLY A 433 16.10 8.55 -1.25
C GLY A 433 16.12 10.03 -0.84
N TRP A 434 15.24 10.85 -1.42
CA TRP A 434 15.03 12.24 -1.03
C TRP A 434 13.62 12.68 -1.48
N ALA A 435 12.76 13.13 -0.57
CA ALA A 435 11.40 13.54 -0.90
C ALA A 435 11.08 14.92 -0.31
N GLY A 436 10.88 15.91 -1.19
CA GLY A 436 10.50 17.28 -0.83
C GLY A 436 9.28 17.76 -1.61
N SER A 437 8.82 18.98 -1.30
CA SER A 437 7.66 19.59 -1.98
C SER A 437 7.99 19.93 -3.43
N ARG A 438 7.69 19.00 -4.35
CA ARG A 438 7.98 19.06 -5.80
C ARG A 438 9.48 19.04 -6.16
N TYR A 439 10.30 18.43 -5.32
CA TYR A 439 11.73 18.17 -5.59
C TYR A 439 12.18 16.89 -4.89
N GLY A 440 13.30 16.31 -5.32
CA GLY A 440 13.88 15.10 -4.72
C GLY A 440 14.18 14.02 -5.75
N LEU A 441 14.40 12.80 -5.27
CA LEU A 441 14.56 11.61 -6.06
C LEU A 441 13.21 10.92 -6.23
N LEU A 442 12.90 10.49 -7.45
CA LEU A 442 11.74 9.65 -7.73
C LEU A 442 12.18 8.50 -8.63
N SER A 443 12.12 7.30 -8.08
CA SER A 443 12.31 6.08 -8.85
C SER A 443 11.14 5.16 -8.50
N ILE A 444 10.31 4.81 -9.47
CA ILE A 444 9.10 4.02 -9.23
C ILE A 444 9.47 2.53 -9.41
N PRO A 445 9.20 1.66 -8.42
CA PRO A 445 9.34 0.22 -8.59
C PRO A 445 8.47 -0.27 -9.75
N ARG A 446 9.06 -1.07 -10.64
CA ARG A 446 8.38 -1.61 -11.83
C ARG A 446 7.79 -2.98 -11.56
N VAL A 447 6.77 -3.36 -12.32
CA VAL A 447 6.15 -4.68 -12.24
C VAL A 447 7.21 -5.78 -12.39
N GLY A 448 7.16 -6.77 -11.50
CA GLY A 448 8.13 -7.87 -11.44
C GLY A 448 9.38 -7.59 -10.59
N GLN A 449 9.62 -6.35 -10.15
CA GLN A 449 10.74 -6.05 -9.25
C GLN A 449 10.44 -6.48 -7.81
N GLU A 450 11.49 -6.88 -7.10
CA GLU A 450 11.42 -7.21 -5.68
C GLU A 450 11.65 -5.97 -4.81
N VAL A 451 10.74 -5.75 -3.88
CA VAL A 451 10.76 -4.64 -2.93
C VAL A 451 10.77 -5.15 -1.50
N LEU A 452 11.36 -4.36 -0.61
CA LEU A 452 11.33 -4.58 0.83
C LEU A 452 10.20 -3.75 1.44
N VAL A 453 9.31 -4.41 2.16
CA VAL A 453 8.11 -3.87 2.77
C VAL A 453 8.23 -3.95 4.29
N ASP A 454 8.11 -2.80 4.94
CA ASP A 454 7.91 -2.65 6.38
C ASP A 454 6.46 -2.28 6.66
N PHE A 455 6.06 -2.23 7.93
CA PHE A 455 4.68 -2.03 8.36
C PHE A 455 4.62 -0.98 9.46
N PHE A 456 3.83 0.07 9.32
CA PHE A 456 3.73 1.11 10.36
C PHE A 456 3.20 0.51 11.66
N ASP A 457 3.94 0.69 12.76
CA ASP A 457 3.71 0.04 14.06
C ASP A 457 3.66 -1.52 13.98
N GLY A 458 4.23 -2.10 12.94
CA GLY A 458 4.14 -3.53 12.66
C GLY A 458 2.73 -3.98 12.24
N ASP A 459 1.80 -3.07 11.94
CA ASP A 459 0.43 -3.40 11.56
C ASP A 459 0.39 -3.99 10.13
N PRO A 460 -0.02 -5.27 9.95
CA PRO A 460 -0.14 -5.89 8.64
C PRO A 460 -1.03 -5.13 7.64
N ASP A 461 -1.99 -4.33 8.14
CA ASP A 461 -2.88 -3.51 7.31
C ASP A 461 -2.20 -2.21 6.81
N ARG A 462 -0.96 -1.92 7.24
CA ARG A 462 -0.22 -0.67 6.98
C ARG A 462 1.15 -0.88 6.35
N PRO A 463 1.23 -1.54 5.17
CA PRO A 463 2.50 -1.73 4.50
C PRO A 463 3.09 -0.41 3.98
N VAL A 464 4.42 -0.35 3.92
CA VAL A 464 5.22 0.71 3.31
C VAL A 464 6.49 0.12 2.72
N ILE A 465 6.80 0.44 1.46
CA ILE A 465 8.02 -0.02 0.81
C ILE A 465 9.18 0.85 1.30
N VAL A 466 10.19 0.22 1.88
CA VAL A 466 11.36 0.88 2.48
C VAL A 466 12.67 0.60 1.74
N GLY A 467 12.66 -0.36 0.80
CA GLY A 467 13.87 -0.73 0.07
C GLY A 467 13.60 -1.58 -1.16
N ARG A 468 14.66 -1.95 -1.85
CA ARG A 468 14.66 -2.74 -3.09
C ARG A 468 15.86 -3.65 -3.10
N VAL A 469 15.71 -4.81 -3.71
CA VAL A 469 16.80 -5.79 -3.81
C VAL A 469 16.83 -6.40 -5.21
N HIS A 470 18.04 -6.77 -5.63
CA HIS A 470 18.25 -7.57 -6.83
C HIS A 470 18.10 -9.07 -6.48
N ASN A 471 17.67 -9.85 -7.46
CA ASN A 471 17.53 -11.30 -7.34
C ASN A 471 17.99 -12.02 -8.62
N SER A 472 17.73 -13.32 -8.72
CA SER A 472 18.15 -14.14 -9.85
C SER A 472 17.60 -13.68 -11.20
N THR A 473 16.42 -13.05 -11.19
CA THR A 473 15.69 -12.55 -12.36
C THR A 473 16.02 -11.08 -12.60
N THR A 474 15.85 -10.23 -11.57
CA THR A 474 16.22 -8.81 -11.60
C THR A 474 17.66 -8.64 -11.15
N ARG A 475 18.60 -8.98 -12.03
CA ARG A 475 20.03 -8.93 -11.73
C ARG A 475 20.57 -7.51 -11.56
N VAL A 476 21.72 -7.40 -10.92
CA VAL A 476 22.48 -6.14 -10.80
C VAL A 476 22.84 -5.56 -12.18
N PRO A 477 22.99 -4.23 -12.33
CA PRO A 477 23.25 -3.59 -13.63
C PRO A 477 24.60 -3.93 -14.27
N TYR A 478 25.59 -4.31 -13.46
CA TYR A 478 26.97 -4.57 -13.87
C TYR A 478 27.35 -6.02 -13.60
N THR A 479 28.31 -6.55 -14.37
CA THR A 479 28.70 -7.95 -14.23
C THR A 479 29.55 -8.14 -12.98
N LEU A 480 28.93 -8.55 -11.87
CA LEU A 480 29.63 -8.82 -10.61
C LEU A 480 30.10 -10.28 -10.50
N PRO A 481 31.27 -10.55 -9.89
CA PRO A 481 32.18 -9.59 -9.22
C PRO A 481 33.22 -8.91 -10.16
N ALA A 482 33.13 -9.08 -11.48
CA ALA A 482 34.13 -8.56 -12.42
C ALA A 482 34.20 -7.02 -12.44
N GLU A 483 33.06 -6.34 -12.37
CA GLU A 483 32.94 -4.88 -12.35
C GLU A 483 32.71 -4.31 -10.93
N LYS A 484 33.37 -4.90 -9.93
CA LYS A 484 33.20 -4.53 -8.51
C LYS A 484 33.62 -3.09 -8.14
N THR A 485 34.35 -2.40 -9.01
CA THR A 485 34.74 -0.99 -8.86
C THR A 485 33.73 -0.03 -9.48
N LYS A 486 32.69 -0.54 -10.15
CA LYS A 486 31.66 0.30 -10.76
C LYS A 486 30.51 0.61 -9.80
N SER A 487 30.07 1.86 -9.83
CA SER A 487 28.85 2.34 -9.18
C SER A 487 28.09 3.28 -10.12
N GLY A 488 26.78 3.42 -9.96
CA GLY A 488 26.02 4.32 -10.84
C GLY A 488 24.52 4.16 -10.81
N TRP A 489 23.86 4.95 -11.66
CA TRP A 489 22.44 4.89 -11.93
C TRP A 489 22.23 4.53 -13.40
N LYS A 490 21.57 3.40 -13.62
CA LYS A 490 21.21 2.91 -14.95
C LYS A 490 19.69 2.77 -15.03
N SER A 491 19.07 3.50 -15.95
CA SER A 491 17.64 3.39 -16.21
C SER A 491 17.34 2.28 -17.21
N ASP A 492 16.06 2.10 -17.52
CA ASP A 492 15.63 1.20 -18.58
C ASP A 492 14.48 1.85 -19.34
N SER A 493 14.53 1.87 -20.67
CA SER A 493 13.46 2.44 -21.49
C SER A 493 12.14 1.72 -21.25
N SER A 494 11.02 2.43 -21.31
CA SER A 494 9.70 1.83 -21.08
C SER A 494 8.62 2.52 -21.93
N PRO A 495 7.65 1.77 -22.49
CA PRO A 495 7.60 0.32 -22.53
C PRO A 495 8.60 -0.27 -23.54
N GLY A 496 9.09 -1.48 -23.27
CA GLY A 496 10.06 -2.18 -24.12
C GLY A 496 11.45 -1.58 -23.96
N SER A 497 12.33 -2.29 -23.24
CA SER A 497 13.68 -1.90 -22.80
C SER A 497 14.73 -1.62 -23.89
N GLY A 498 14.33 -1.16 -25.08
CA GLY A 498 15.15 -0.87 -26.27
C GLY A 498 16.19 0.26 -26.11
N GLY A 499 16.76 0.43 -24.92
CA GLY A 499 17.80 1.39 -24.60
C GLY A 499 17.84 1.76 -23.11
N PHE A 500 18.88 2.48 -22.69
CA PHE A 500 19.02 2.97 -21.31
C PHE A 500 19.73 4.32 -21.24
N ASN A 501 19.45 5.09 -20.19
CA ASN A 501 20.29 6.21 -19.76
C ASN A 501 21.18 5.73 -18.61
N GLU A 502 22.40 6.26 -18.54
CA GLU A 502 23.35 5.88 -17.49
C GLU A 502 24.20 7.06 -17.04
N LEU A 503 24.42 7.14 -15.73
CA LEU A 503 25.53 7.86 -15.12
C LEU A 503 26.27 6.87 -14.22
N SER A 504 27.54 6.58 -14.54
CA SER A 504 28.35 5.64 -13.77
C SER A 504 29.78 6.10 -13.56
N PHE A 505 30.39 5.51 -12.52
CA PHE A 505 31.73 5.78 -12.02
C PHE A 505 32.46 4.45 -11.91
N ASP A 506 33.63 4.32 -12.52
CA ASP A 506 34.54 3.20 -12.31
C ASP A 506 35.74 3.70 -11.49
N ASP A 507 35.89 3.17 -10.27
CA ASP A 507 36.94 3.54 -9.33
C ASP A 507 38.18 2.62 -9.43
N ALA A 508 38.33 1.88 -10.54
CA ALA A 508 39.52 1.08 -10.78
C ALA A 508 40.76 1.98 -10.95
N ALA A 509 41.67 1.95 -9.97
CA ALA A 509 42.88 2.78 -9.95
C ALA A 509 43.67 2.72 -11.27
N GLY A 510 43.97 3.88 -11.85
CA GLY A 510 44.67 4.04 -13.13
C GLY A 510 43.80 3.80 -14.37
N ARG A 511 42.51 3.52 -14.20
CA ARG A 511 41.49 3.34 -15.24
C ARG A 511 40.16 3.97 -14.83
N GLU A 512 40.22 5.03 -14.04
CA GLU A 512 39.04 5.71 -13.53
C GLU A 512 38.21 6.31 -14.67
N LEU A 513 36.89 6.16 -14.61
CA LEU A 513 36.00 6.61 -15.68
C LEU A 513 34.68 7.14 -15.11
N ILE A 514 34.28 8.32 -15.58
CA ILE A 514 32.89 8.77 -15.50
C ILE A 514 32.25 8.52 -16.86
N HIS A 515 31.17 7.75 -16.90
CA HIS A 515 30.41 7.47 -18.11
C HIS A 515 29.02 8.10 -18.03
N ILE A 516 28.66 8.86 -19.06
CA ILE A 516 27.34 9.47 -19.22
C ILE A 516 26.78 9.01 -20.55
N GLN A 517 25.65 8.31 -20.52
CA GLN A 517 24.92 7.88 -21.71
C GLN A 517 23.50 8.44 -21.68
N ALA A 518 23.10 9.09 -22.78
CA ALA A 518 21.72 9.42 -23.07
C ALA A 518 21.21 8.54 -24.22
N GLN A 519 20.10 7.84 -24.02
CA GLN A 519 19.53 6.96 -25.05
C GLN A 519 18.98 7.73 -26.25
N ARG A 520 18.53 8.98 -26.04
CA ARG A 520 17.91 9.80 -27.09
C ARG A 520 18.48 11.22 -27.12
N ASP A 521 17.92 12.11 -26.31
CA ASP A 521 18.31 13.52 -26.29
C ASP A 521 19.08 13.82 -24.99
N TYR A 522 20.11 14.66 -25.08
CA TYR A 522 20.83 15.21 -23.93
C TYR A 522 20.75 16.73 -23.96
N THR A 523 20.17 17.33 -22.92
CA THR A 523 20.04 18.78 -22.77
C THR A 523 20.79 19.24 -21.52
N GLU A 524 21.70 20.19 -21.70
CA GLU A 524 22.44 20.82 -20.61
C GLU A 524 22.08 22.31 -20.54
N ILE A 525 21.68 22.80 -19.37
CA ILE A 525 21.37 24.22 -19.14
C ILE A 525 22.18 24.74 -17.96
N ILE A 526 23.15 25.61 -18.24
CA ILE A 526 23.93 26.33 -17.23
C ILE A 526 23.41 27.74 -17.14
N LYS A 527 22.81 28.10 -15.99
CA LYS A 527 22.20 29.42 -15.79
C LYS A 527 23.20 30.56 -15.56
N ARG A 528 24.48 30.24 -15.36
CA ARG A 528 25.53 31.24 -15.11
C ARG A 528 26.82 30.88 -15.85
N ASP A 529 27.80 30.32 -15.15
CA ASP A 529 29.14 30.06 -15.70
C ASP A 529 29.37 28.55 -15.85
N GLN A 530 29.88 28.13 -17.01
CA GLN A 530 30.39 26.76 -17.26
C GLN A 530 31.91 26.82 -17.40
N SER A 531 32.63 25.89 -16.77
CA SER A 531 34.08 25.74 -16.93
C SER A 531 34.43 24.28 -17.22
N SER A 532 35.40 24.07 -18.11
CA SER A 532 35.88 22.74 -18.48
C SER A 532 37.40 22.77 -18.63
N THR A 533 38.09 21.87 -17.95
CA THR A 533 39.55 21.71 -18.04
C THR A 533 39.86 20.25 -18.35
N VAL A 534 40.54 20.02 -19.46
CA VAL A 534 41.00 18.69 -19.88
C VAL A 534 42.53 18.73 -19.93
N LEU A 535 43.18 17.98 -19.04
CA LEU A 535 44.65 18.01 -18.89
C LEU A 535 45.40 17.26 -19.98
N SER A 536 44.73 16.32 -20.64
CA SER A 536 45.26 15.56 -21.75
C SER A 536 44.45 15.87 -23.02
N ASN A 537 43.78 14.89 -23.60
CA ASN A 537 43.13 15.02 -24.89
C ASN A 537 41.62 15.19 -24.77
N ARG A 538 41.04 16.06 -25.60
CA ARG A 538 39.60 16.17 -25.84
C ARG A 538 39.30 15.81 -27.30
N SER A 539 38.36 14.90 -27.52
CA SER A 539 37.80 14.58 -28.84
C SER A 539 36.29 14.80 -28.85
N ALA A 540 35.76 15.36 -29.94
CA ALA A 540 34.33 15.53 -30.15
C ALA A 540 33.97 15.08 -31.57
N SER A 541 32.82 14.42 -31.72
CA SER A 541 32.31 13.97 -33.02
C SER A 541 30.81 14.20 -33.06
N VAL A 542 30.36 14.91 -34.09
CA VAL A 542 28.94 15.18 -34.37
C VAL A 542 28.69 14.71 -35.80
N THR A 543 27.78 13.76 -35.97
CA THR A 543 27.45 13.19 -37.30
C THR A 543 26.42 14.02 -38.05
N GLY A 544 25.55 14.72 -37.31
CA GLY A 544 24.61 15.69 -37.84
C GLY A 544 25.23 17.09 -37.91
N ALA A 545 24.43 18.10 -37.54
CA ALA A 545 24.87 19.48 -37.50
C ALA A 545 25.38 19.87 -36.09
N ASP A 546 26.48 20.63 -36.05
CA ASP A 546 26.94 21.34 -34.86
C ASP A 546 26.72 22.85 -35.06
N ALA A 547 26.08 23.49 -34.07
CA ALA A 547 25.72 24.90 -34.14
C ALA A 547 26.11 25.59 -32.83
N VAL A 548 26.96 26.61 -32.94
CA VAL A 548 27.45 27.40 -31.80
C VAL A 548 27.02 28.84 -31.99
N THR A 549 26.33 29.38 -30.98
CA THR A 549 25.97 30.81 -30.92
C THR A 549 26.55 31.42 -29.65
N VAL A 550 27.33 32.48 -29.80
CA VAL A 550 27.90 33.25 -28.68
C VAL A 550 27.33 34.65 -28.75
N GLY A 551 26.54 35.04 -27.74
CA GLY A 551 25.92 36.37 -27.70
C GLY A 551 26.88 37.52 -27.35
N GLY A 552 28.04 37.18 -26.78
CA GLY A 552 29.12 38.12 -26.45
C GLY A 552 30.38 37.87 -27.28
N SER A 553 31.55 38.01 -26.66
CA SER A 553 32.82 37.74 -27.32
C SER A 553 33.18 36.24 -27.26
N GLN A 554 33.65 35.70 -28.39
CA GLN A 554 34.29 34.40 -28.45
C GLN A 554 35.81 34.59 -28.61
N SER A 555 36.61 33.87 -27.82
CA SER A 555 38.07 33.83 -27.94
C SER A 555 38.53 32.38 -27.97
N PHE A 556 39.48 32.08 -28.86
CA PHE A 556 40.08 30.76 -29.00
C PHE A 556 41.59 30.91 -29.18
N SER A 557 42.37 30.17 -28.39
CA SER A 557 43.83 30.21 -28.42
C SER A 557 44.40 28.81 -28.58
N VAL A 558 45.28 28.63 -29.56
CA VAL A 558 46.00 27.38 -29.82
C VAL A 558 47.48 27.66 -29.69
N LEU A 559 48.15 26.98 -28.76
CA LEU A 559 49.57 27.23 -28.46
C LEU A 559 50.53 26.59 -29.49
N LYS A 560 50.02 25.67 -30.30
CA LYS A 560 50.78 24.97 -31.36
C LYS A 560 50.02 25.08 -32.68
N SER A 561 49.80 23.95 -33.35
CA SER A 561 49.17 23.91 -34.67
C SER A 561 47.64 23.81 -34.58
N GLN A 562 46.96 24.50 -35.50
CA GLN A 562 45.53 24.34 -35.77
C GLN A 562 45.37 23.88 -37.23
N SER A 563 44.48 22.94 -37.47
CA SER A 563 44.12 22.46 -38.81
C SER A 563 42.60 22.33 -38.91
N HIS A 564 42.04 22.71 -40.05
CA HIS A 564 40.64 22.53 -40.39
C HIS A 564 40.55 21.85 -41.76
N THR A 565 39.66 20.87 -41.87
CA THR A 565 39.32 20.26 -43.16
C THR A 565 37.83 20.48 -43.38
N ILE A 566 37.50 21.24 -44.42
CA ILE A 566 36.13 21.50 -44.84
C ILE A 566 35.92 20.72 -46.14
N GLY A 567 35.02 19.73 -46.11
CA GLY A 567 34.77 18.85 -47.26
C GLY A 567 34.03 19.54 -48.41
N GLU A 568 33.26 20.59 -48.11
CA GLU A 568 32.47 21.34 -49.07
C GLU A 568 32.79 22.85 -48.98
N GLN A 569 31.90 23.65 -48.37
CA GLN A 569 32.01 25.11 -48.38
C GLN A 569 32.25 25.68 -46.97
N GLN A 570 33.13 26.69 -46.88
CA GLN A 570 33.24 27.58 -45.73
C GLN A 570 32.72 28.98 -46.09
N ILE A 571 31.81 29.54 -45.29
CA ILE A 571 31.27 30.91 -45.44
C ILE A 571 31.54 31.69 -44.16
N ASN A 572 32.18 32.86 -44.28
CA ASN A 572 32.38 33.79 -43.18
C ASN A 572 31.70 35.13 -43.52
N HIS A 573 30.66 35.50 -42.76
CA HIS A 573 30.01 36.81 -42.88
C HIS A 573 30.50 37.74 -41.76
N ILE A 574 31.03 38.92 -42.12
CA ILE A 574 31.54 39.91 -41.17
C ILE A 574 30.80 41.22 -41.42
N GLY A 575 30.02 41.68 -40.42
CA GLY A 575 29.14 42.84 -40.57
C GLY A 575 29.84 44.21 -40.57
N GLU A 576 30.94 44.36 -39.82
CA GLU A 576 31.67 45.64 -39.72
C GLU A 576 33.05 45.56 -40.36
N GLY A 577 34.00 44.85 -39.74
CA GLY A 577 35.37 44.79 -40.24
C GLY A 577 36.09 43.53 -39.79
N ARG A 578 37.00 43.03 -40.65
CA ARG A 578 37.91 41.94 -40.34
C ARG A 578 39.33 42.48 -40.32
N THR A 579 40.04 42.28 -39.20
CA THR A 579 41.47 42.55 -39.10
C THR A 579 42.23 41.24 -38.97
N SER A 580 43.20 41.01 -39.86
CA SER A 580 44.15 39.90 -39.77
C SER A 580 45.54 40.45 -39.53
N ILE A 581 46.21 40.02 -38.45
CA ILE A 581 47.59 40.41 -38.16
C ILE A 581 48.45 39.16 -38.23
N VAL A 582 49.29 39.08 -39.25
CA VAL A 582 50.23 37.98 -39.46
C VAL A 582 51.64 38.50 -39.23
N ARG A 583 52.36 37.97 -38.23
CA ARG A 583 53.66 38.52 -37.80
C ARG A 583 54.83 38.08 -38.66
N THR A 584 54.77 36.89 -39.24
CA THR A 584 55.89 36.29 -39.98
C THR A 584 55.57 36.13 -41.47
N SER A 585 54.63 35.27 -41.84
CA SER A 585 54.29 34.99 -43.23
C SER A 585 52.82 34.58 -43.39
N ASP A 586 52.13 35.19 -44.34
CA ASP A 586 50.79 34.79 -44.80
C ASP A 586 50.93 34.16 -46.19
N ALA A 587 50.92 32.83 -46.27
CA ALA A 587 51.13 32.09 -47.51
C ALA A 587 49.83 31.41 -47.94
N VAL A 588 49.41 31.66 -49.18
CA VAL A 588 48.25 31.01 -49.81
C VAL A 588 48.78 30.08 -50.88
N ASP A 589 48.54 28.78 -50.72
CA ASP A 589 48.78 27.76 -51.75
C ASP A 589 47.44 27.34 -52.35
N ALA A 590 47.16 27.81 -53.57
CA ALA A 590 45.91 27.56 -54.29
C ALA A 590 46.18 26.70 -55.53
N GLY A 591 45.57 25.51 -55.60
CA GLY A 591 45.85 24.54 -56.66
C GLY A 591 45.34 24.91 -58.06
N ASP A 592 44.26 25.69 -58.15
CA ASP A 592 43.64 26.08 -59.44
C ASP A 592 43.67 27.59 -59.67
N SER A 593 43.08 28.39 -58.78
CA SER A 593 43.10 29.85 -58.89
C SER A 593 42.92 30.55 -57.55
N GLN A 594 43.40 31.78 -57.47
CA GLN A 594 43.15 32.72 -56.37
C GLN A 594 42.57 34.00 -56.97
N SER A 595 41.38 34.40 -56.54
CA SER A 595 40.74 35.64 -56.99
C SER A 595 40.17 36.46 -55.84
N VAL A 596 40.14 37.78 -56.04
CA VAL A 596 39.45 38.73 -55.18
C VAL A 596 38.62 39.62 -56.08
N THR A 597 37.30 39.68 -55.83
CA THR A 597 36.35 40.50 -56.60
C THR A 597 35.56 41.37 -55.64
N VAL A 598 35.34 42.63 -56.02
CA VAL A 598 34.57 43.65 -55.31
C VAL A 598 33.51 44.19 -56.28
N GLY A 599 32.23 44.07 -55.91
CA GLY A 599 31.10 44.49 -56.76
C GLY A 599 31.07 43.77 -58.12
N ASP A 600 30.65 44.46 -59.17
CA ASP A 600 30.45 43.92 -60.52
C ASP A 600 31.76 43.84 -61.34
N GLY A 601 32.79 43.21 -60.78
CA GLY A 601 33.98 42.82 -61.54
C GLY A 601 35.23 43.68 -61.36
N VAL A 602 35.35 44.44 -60.27
CA VAL A 602 36.61 45.07 -59.86
C VAL A 602 37.41 44.06 -59.04
N GLY A 603 38.65 43.74 -59.42
CA GLY A 603 39.39 42.71 -58.70
C GLY A 603 40.66 42.22 -59.38
N TYR A 604 41.18 41.12 -58.85
CA TYR A 604 42.27 40.38 -59.46
C TYR A 604 42.02 38.87 -59.44
N THR A 605 42.61 38.16 -60.42
CA THR A 605 42.59 36.71 -60.52
C THR A 605 43.98 36.20 -60.90
N ILE A 606 44.46 35.18 -60.21
CA ILE A 606 45.68 34.41 -60.49
C ILE A 606 45.23 32.99 -60.80
N ASN A 607 45.56 32.48 -61.99
CA ASN A 607 45.15 31.16 -62.45
C ASN A 607 46.33 30.20 -62.58
N LYS A 608 46.08 28.89 -62.55
CA LYS A 608 47.10 27.84 -62.73
C LYS A 608 47.82 27.88 -64.07
N ASP A 609 47.21 28.49 -65.09
CA ASP A 609 47.82 28.71 -66.40
C ASP A 609 48.83 29.87 -66.40
N LYS A 610 49.16 30.40 -65.22
CA LYS A 610 50.04 31.55 -64.98
C LYS A 610 49.46 32.88 -65.48
N THR A 611 48.15 32.93 -65.75
CA THR A 611 47.48 34.19 -66.04
C THR A 611 47.23 34.97 -64.74
N VAL A 612 47.67 36.23 -64.71
CA VAL A 612 47.32 37.20 -63.66
C VAL A 612 46.56 38.34 -64.30
N GLN A 613 45.32 38.56 -63.88
CA GLN A 613 44.49 39.66 -64.38
C GLN A 613 44.10 40.58 -63.24
N ILE A 614 44.22 41.89 -63.45
CA ILE A 614 43.67 42.94 -62.58
C ILE A 614 42.71 43.76 -63.44
N THR A 615 41.50 44.01 -62.96
CA THR A 615 40.48 44.75 -63.71
C THR A 615 39.67 45.64 -62.77
N ASN A 616 39.20 46.79 -63.28
CA ASN A 616 38.19 47.62 -62.61
C ASN A 616 36.87 47.66 -63.40
N GLY A 617 36.67 46.70 -64.31
CA GLY A 617 35.51 46.61 -65.20
C GLY A 617 35.62 47.44 -66.49
N VAL A 618 36.46 48.49 -66.52
CA VAL A 618 36.65 49.38 -67.69
C VAL A 618 38.07 49.37 -68.26
N ALA A 619 39.03 48.93 -67.47
CA ALA A 619 40.40 48.68 -67.89
C ALA A 619 40.92 47.41 -67.22
N SER A 620 41.83 46.71 -67.88
CA SER A 620 42.46 45.52 -67.35
C SER A 620 43.94 45.44 -67.71
N ILE A 621 44.70 44.84 -66.81
CA ILE A 621 46.07 44.39 -67.04
C ILE A 621 46.03 42.88 -66.94
N LYS A 622 46.37 42.18 -68.03
CA LYS A 622 46.44 40.73 -68.09
C LYS A 622 47.87 40.31 -68.40
N ILE A 623 48.51 39.64 -67.46
CA ILE A 623 49.81 39.01 -67.61
C ILE A 623 49.53 37.54 -67.97
N THR A 624 50.05 37.08 -69.09
CA THR A 624 49.98 35.68 -69.52
C THR A 624 51.40 35.16 -69.77
N PRO A 625 51.59 33.85 -70.01
CA PRO A 625 52.88 33.34 -70.48
C PRO A 625 53.39 33.99 -71.78
N GLU A 626 52.49 34.60 -72.57
CA GLU A 626 52.80 35.18 -73.88
C GLU A 626 53.17 36.67 -73.80
N GLY A 627 52.81 37.36 -72.70
CA GLY A 627 53.14 38.78 -72.53
C GLY A 627 52.25 39.52 -71.54
N ILE A 628 52.38 40.85 -71.54
CA ILE A 628 51.57 41.75 -70.73
C ILE A 628 50.64 42.52 -71.67
N PHE A 629 49.34 42.36 -71.46
CA PHE A 629 48.28 43.02 -72.21
C PHE A 629 47.63 44.07 -71.33
N ILE A 630 47.58 45.32 -71.81
CA ILE A 630 46.91 46.43 -71.14
C ILE A 630 45.79 46.87 -72.06
N ASP A 631 44.56 46.71 -71.58
CA ASP A 631 43.36 47.12 -72.31
C ASP A 631 42.65 48.19 -71.46
N ALA A 632 42.44 49.36 -72.03
CA ALA A 632 41.76 50.47 -71.38
C ALA A 632 40.73 51.06 -72.34
N GLN A 633 39.47 51.10 -71.93
CA GLN A 633 38.42 51.74 -72.73
C GLN A 633 38.60 53.27 -72.83
N GLY A 634 39.31 53.88 -71.87
CA GLY A 634 39.59 55.30 -71.80
C GLY A 634 41.02 55.68 -72.24
N LYS A 635 41.50 56.81 -71.74
CA LYS A 635 42.88 57.25 -71.97
C LYS A 635 43.85 56.28 -71.28
N LEU A 636 44.73 55.64 -72.05
CA LEU A 636 45.95 55.03 -71.54
C LEU A 636 47.06 56.10 -71.57
N GLU A 637 47.46 56.58 -70.40
CA GLU A 637 48.56 57.54 -70.27
C GLU A 637 49.78 56.85 -69.66
N ILE A 638 50.85 56.76 -70.44
CA ILE A 638 52.15 56.25 -70.00
C ILE A 638 53.14 57.39 -70.15
N SER A 639 53.68 57.88 -69.05
CA SER A 639 54.62 59.00 -69.01
C SER A 639 55.82 58.67 -68.12
N ALA A 640 56.99 59.26 -68.41
CA ALA A 640 58.18 59.14 -67.59
C ALA A 640 58.83 60.52 -67.43
N GLY A 641 59.28 60.85 -66.22
CA GLY A 641 60.02 62.11 -65.97
C GLY A 641 61.45 62.12 -66.53
N GLY A 642 61.91 61.00 -67.08
CA GLY A 642 63.19 60.84 -67.77
C GLY A 642 62.99 60.14 -69.11
N LEU A 643 63.81 59.13 -69.42
CA LEU A 643 63.67 58.36 -70.65
C LEU A 643 62.51 57.35 -70.53
N LEU A 644 61.43 57.55 -71.29
CA LEU A 644 60.49 56.48 -71.60
C LEU A 644 61.08 55.61 -72.72
N LYS A 645 61.71 54.49 -72.36
CA LYS A 645 62.27 53.55 -73.34
C LYS A 645 61.26 52.46 -73.65
N LEU A 646 60.66 52.54 -74.83
CA LEU A 646 59.96 51.42 -75.46
C LEU A 646 60.95 50.74 -76.38
N SER A 647 61.25 49.47 -76.13
CA SER A 647 62.19 48.71 -76.96
C SER A 647 61.75 47.26 -77.08
N GLY A 648 61.64 46.79 -78.30
CA GLY A 648 61.39 45.41 -78.70
C GLY A 648 61.97 45.19 -80.09
N ALA A 649 61.93 43.96 -80.60
CA ALA A 649 62.29 43.70 -82.00
C ALA A 649 61.40 44.50 -82.97
N GLU A 650 60.16 44.77 -82.56
CA GLU A 650 59.20 45.63 -83.23
C GLU A 650 58.42 46.42 -82.19
N VAL A 651 58.18 47.71 -82.46
CA VAL A 651 57.32 48.59 -81.66
C VAL A 651 56.33 49.21 -82.62
N GLN A 652 55.08 48.77 -82.54
CA GLN A 652 53.99 49.27 -83.37
C GLN A 652 53.10 50.19 -82.53
N ILE A 653 52.83 51.38 -83.04
CA ILE A 653 51.92 52.37 -82.45
C ILE A 653 50.89 52.72 -83.52
N ASP A 654 49.70 52.16 -83.41
CA ASP A 654 48.56 52.50 -84.27
C ASP A 654 47.64 53.49 -83.55
N GLY A 655 47.74 54.77 -83.92
CA GLY A 655 46.84 55.81 -83.42
C GLY A 655 45.88 56.27 -84.50
N GLY A 656 44.58 56.18 -84.25
CA GLY A 656 43.58 56.88 -85.07
C GLY A 656 43.52 58.38 -84.72
N PRO A 657 42.93 59.20 -85.59
CA PRO A 657 43.57 60.01 -86.64
C PRO A 657 44.91 60.72 -86.33
N ASN A 658 45.47 60.69 -85.11
CA ASN A 658 46.72 61.41 -84.77
C ASN A 658 47.61 60.64 -83.78
N VAL A 659 48.89 60.50 -84.11
CA VAL A 659 49.97 60.15 -83.17
C VAL A 659 50.89 61.36 -83.03
N LEU A 660 50.97 61.96 -81.85
CA LEU A 660 51.81 63.13 -81.57
C LEU A 660 52.99 62.73 -80.69
N ILE A 661 54.17 62.59 -81.30
CA ILE A 661 55.44 62.40 -80.59
C ILE A 661 56.17 63.75 -80.62
N ASN A 662 56.07 64.52 -79.53
CA ASN A 662 56.78 65.78 -79.40
C ASN A 662 58.11 65.59 -78.67
N THR A 663 59.21 65.95 -79.32
CA THR A 663 60.53 66.10 -78.69
C THR A 663 60.68 67.55 -78.24
N THR A 664 60.71 67.82 -76.94
CA THR A 664 61.05 69.16 -76.43
C THR A 664 62.56 69.36 -76.44
N ALA A 665 63.11 69.70 -77.62
CA ALA A 665 64.17 70.68 -77.78
C ALA A 665 64.39 70.97 -79.27
N ALA A 666 64.00 72.18 -79.71
CA ALA A 666 64.44 72.77 -80.96
C ALA A 666 65.52 73.83 -80.65
N LYS A 667 66.79 73.41 -80.71
CA LYS A 667 67.92 74.06 -81.40
C LYS A 667 69.16 73.17 -81.29
#